data_AF-A0A2H0Z8I5-F1
#
_entry.id   AF-A0A2H0Z8I5-F1
#
_cell.length_a   1.000
_cell.length_b   1.000
_cell.length_c   1.000
_cell.angle_alpha   90.00
_cell.angle_beta   90.00
_cell.angle_gamma   90.00
#
_symmetry.space_group_name_H-M   'P 1'
#
loop_
_entity.id
_entity.type
_entity.pdbx_description
1 polymer ?
#
loop_
_entity_poly.entity_id
_entity_poly.type
_entity_poly.pdbx_seq_one_letter_code
_entity_poly.pdbx_strand_id
1 'polypeptide(L)'
;MNICVFASGRGSNFGAILERIKSGRIKGAVKLLISNKAGCGAKELAAGSGVPFLTLKSGDFSGETDYAARLEKLCRENRIDLVCLAGYMAKLPAAFVEKFRGKIINVHPALLPSFGGKGFYGENVHKAVLKSGAKVSGVTVHFVDPEYDSGPIIAQETVKVYAGDTPETLAARILKTEHELYPEIVGLFSENRIKLEGGKAVVLPPAAGRGIKTALLSVSDKTGLVEFAGELEKLGVEIISTGGTYKTLRENGISSRSVEAVTGFPEILEGRVKTLNNKIFGGILFKRNDTAHLKELTDNEINGIDLVVVNLYPFREIAAKEENWSDKLVENIDIGGVALLRAAAKNYRDVAVVCGRADYKPLLEKMKSGGVDEETRKELAVKAFRHTSEYDSAIYAKLSSGALNLSPEYKSLHLNKIFDLRYGENPHQKAGLYSLNASLPFEKLHGKELSYNNILDAYGSVSAVSDFEDPACVIFKHVTPCGAARGENAAEAFEKAWSCDPLSAFGGIIAVNRKMDSGTAAFLSKKFIELVIAPEFDKEALALLRKKPNLRILRWREDAGKHPVFKSLGAEFLVSESDNSVLGDKWETVSGEITEEEKAALKFAFTCVKHVRSNGIVLSDGSKTLGIGAGQMSRVDSVFMAGHKYSEYLKKNPKPELLVMGSDAFFPFEDAVEEARRIGVSAIIQPGGSVRDGEVIEAAKKLGVKMVLTGIRHFKH
;
A
#
# COMPACT_ATOMS: atom_id res chain seq x y z
N MET A 1 17.42 9.84 -15.15
CA MET A 1 17.47 11.31 -15.13
C MET A 1 17.39 11.87 -16.55
N ASN A 2 16.53 12.86 -16.81
CA ASN A 2 16.44 13.59 -18.08
C ASN A 2 17.22 14.91 -17.96
N ILE A 3 18.16 15.13 -18.89
CA ILE A 3 19.09 16.26 -18.84
C ILE A 3 18.78 17.23 -19.97
N CYS A 4 18.79 18.54 -19.66
CA CYS A 4 18.87 19.59 -20.67
C CYS A 4 20.25 20.22 -20.61
N VAL A 5 20.93 20.30 -21.76
CA VAL A 5 22.26 20.92 -21.86
C VAL A 5 22.13 22.27 -22.56
N PHE A 6 22.81 23.27 -22.02
CA PHE A 6 22.95 24.59 -22.65
C PHE A 6 24.41 24.77 -23.07
N ALA A 7 24.66 25.09 -24.34
CA ALA A 7 26.03 25.26 -24.84
C ALA A 7 26.10 26.32 -25.95
N SER A 8 27.10 27.20 -25.90
CA SER A 8 27.30 28.27 -26.89
C SER A 8 28.56 28.08 -27.76
N GLY A 9 29.45 27.14 -27.39
CA GLY A 9 30.75 26.94 -28.02
C GLY A 9 30.84 25.69 -28.92
N ARG A 10 32.03 25.07 -28.96
CA ARG A 10 32.30 23.84 -29.74
C ARG A 10 31.51 22.61 -29.25
N GLY A 11 31.01 22.64 -28.00
CA GLY A 11 30.20 21.55 -27.44
C GLY A 11 31.01 20.38 -26.87
N SER A 12 32.30 20.56 -26.58
CA SER A 12 33.15 19.47 -26.09
C SER A 12 32.70 18.92 -24.72
N ASN A 13 32.30 19.79 -23.77
CA ASN A 13 31.69 19.37 -22.50
C ASN A 13 30.35 18.61 -22.71
N PHE A 14 29.56 19.01 -23.70
CA PHE A 14 28.34 18.29 -24.08
C PHE A 14 28.67 16.88 -24.63
N GLY A 15 29.70 16.77 -25.48
CA GLY A 15 30.22 15.50 -25.96
C GLY A 15 30.68 14.57 -24.83
N ALA A 16 31.43 15.11 -23.85
CA ALA A 16 31.89 14.37 -22.69
C ALA A 16 30.73 13.80 -21.85
N ILE A 17 29.66 14.58 -21.65
CA ILE A 17 28.43 14.12 -20.98
C ILE A 17 27.78 12.96 -21.77
N LEU A 18 27.66 13.10 -23.09
CA LEU A 18 27.08 12.06 -23.95
C LEU A 18 27.88 10.75 -23.91
N GLU A 19 29.21 10.83 -23.91
CA GLU A 19 30.10 9.66 -23.82
C GLU A 19 29.93 8.93 -22.48
N ARG A 20 29.80 9.68 -21.38
CA ARG A 20 29.59 9.10 -20.04
C ARG A 20 28.19 8.52 -19.84
N ILE A 21 27.20 9.04 -20.55
CA ILE A 21 25.88 8.38 -20.67
C ILE A 21 26.00 7.08 -21.47
N LYS A 22 26.66 7.12 -22.63
CA LYS A 22 26.82 5.95 -23.51
C LYS A 22 27.56 4.80 -22.83
N SER A 23 28.55 5.10 -21.99
CA SER A 23 29.29 4.12 -21.18
C SER A 23 28.58 3.67 -19.91
N GLY A 24 27.38 4.20 -19.61
CA GLY A 24 26.59 3.84 -18.43
C GLY A 24 27.06 4.47 -17.11
N ARG A 25 28.06 5.36 -17.14
CA ARG A 25 28.57 6.07 -15.96
C ARG A 25 27.64 7.19 -15.49
N ILE A 26 26.76 7.69 -16.36
CA ILE A 26 25.66 8.61 -16.01
C ILE A 26 24.33 7.90 -16.29
N LYS A 27 23.48 7.73 -15.27
CA LYS A 27 22.16 7.09 -15.40
C LYS A 27 21.11 8.08 -15.91
N GLY A 28 21.08 8.31 -17.22
CA GLY A 28 20.13 9.25 -17.80
C GLY A 28 20.23 9.38 -19.31
N ALA A 29 19.52 10.39 -19.83
CA ALA A 29 19.59 10.76 -21.24
C ALA A 29 19.50 12.28 -21.38
N VAL A 30 20.26 12.84 -22.33
CA VAL A 30 20.05 14.23 -22.74
C VAL A 30 18.80 14.28 -23.62
N LYS A 31 17.80 15.04 -23.19
CA LYS A 31 16.52 15.19 -23.90
C LYS A 31 16.47 16.43 -24.79
N LEU A 32 17.31 17.43 -24.50
CA LEU A 32 17.28 18.70 -25.19
C LEU A 32 18.64 19.41 -25.09
N LEU A 33 19.13 19.90 -26.24
CA LEU A 33 20.25 20.86 -26.31
C LEU A 33 19.70 22.25 -26.67
N ILE A 34 20.03 23.26 -25.87
CA ILE A 34 19.67 24.66 -26.11
C ILE A 34 20.95 25.48 -26.34
N SER A 35 20.92 26.38 -27.32
CA SER A 35 22.01 27.33 -27.57
C SER A 35 21.45 28.71 -27.83
N ASN A 36 22.21 29.75 -27.51
CA ASN A 36 21.93 31.13 -27.95
C ASN A 36 22.55 31.46 -29.31
N LYS A 37 23.23 30.50 -29.95
CA LYS A 37 23.91 30.64 -31.25
C LYS A 37 23.50 29.49 -32.19
N ALA A 38 22.87 29.85 -33.31
CA ALA A 38 22.39 28.86 -34.30
C ALA A 38 23.52 28.02 -34.94
N GLY A 39 24.73 28.58 -35.02
CA GLY A 39 25.93 27.94 -35.58
C GLY A 39 26.91 27.39 -34.54
N CYS A 40 26.48 27.05 -33.32
CA CYS A 40 27.38 26.44 -32.34
C CYS A 40 27.78 25.01 -32.76
N GLY A 41 29.05 24.63 -32.55
CA GLY A 41 29.57 23.30 -32.90
C GLY A 41 28.87 22.14 -32.16
N ALA A 42 28.23 22.41 -31.02
CA ALA A 42 27.43 21.42 -30.30
C ALA A 42 26.24 20.87 -31.11
N LYS A 43 25.78 21.59 -32.15
CA LYS A 43 24.65 21.20 -33.00
C LYS A 43 24.91 19.90 -33.76
N GLU A 44 26.12 19.73 -34.29
CA GLU A 44 26.51 18.53 -35.04
C GLU A 44 26.55 17.29 -34.13
N LEU A 45 27.09 17.44 -32.91
CA LEU A 45 27.10 16.39 -31.89
C LEU A 45 25.69 15.97 -31.46
N ALA A 46 24.77 16.93 -31.34
CA ALA A 46 23.37 16.65 -31.01
C ALA A 46 22.67 15.87 -32.13
N ALA A 47 22.87 16.28 -33.39
CA ALA A 47 22.33 15.57 -34.55
C ALA A 47 22.84 14.11 -34.63
N GLY A 48 24.16 13.91 -34.46
CA GLY A 48 24.77 12.58 -34.45
C GLY A 48 24.34 11.67 -33.30
N SER A 49 23.78 12.25 -32.22
CA SER A 49 23.33 11.52 -31.02
C SER A 49 21.81 11.47 -30.87
N GLY A 50 21.05 11.96 -31.86
CA GLY A 50 19.59 11.98 -31.83
C GLY A 50 18.99 12.93 -30.77
N VAL A 51 19.74 13.93 -30.31
CA VAL A 51 19.28 14.90 -29.31
C VAL A 51 18.64 16.10 -30.01
N PRO A 52 17.38 16.46 -29.70
CA PRO A 52 16.75 17.68 -30.23
C PRO A 52 17.57 18.94 -29.91
N PHE A 53 17.76 19.81 -30.91
CA PHE A 53 18.48 21.07 -30.79
C PHE A 53 17.55 22.26 -30.99
N LEU A 54 17.60 23.24 -30.08
CA LEU A 54 16.89 24.51 -30.19
C LEU A 54 17.85 25.69 -30.06
N THR A 55 17.63 26.71 -30.88
CA THR A 55 18.29 28.01 -30.71
C THR A 55 17.31 28.99 -30.08
N LEU A 56 17.67 29.54 -28.92
CA LEU A 56 16.89 30.52 -28.18
C LEU A 56 17.83 31.60 -27.63
N LYS A 57 17.59 32.87 -27.98
CA LYS A 57 18.26 34.02 -27.38
C LYS A 57 17.23 34.92 -26.70
N SER A 58 17.64 35.61 -25.64
CA SER A 58 16.74 36.50 -24.87
C SER A 58 16.07 37.56 -25.75
N GLY A 59 16.78 38.07 -26.77
CA GLY A 59 16.25 39.04 -27.73
C GLY A 59 15.17 38.51 -28.68
N ASP A 60 14.83 37.21 -28.65
CA ASP A 60 13.70 36.64 -29.39
C ASP A 60 12.35 36.88 -28.67
N PHE A 61 12.35 37.43 -27.46
CA PHE A 61 11.19 37.55 -26.58
C PHE A 61 10.92 39.00 -26.18
N SER A 62 9.65 39.30 -25.86
CA SER A 62 9.22 40.66 -25.48
C SER A 62 9.83 41.16 -24.15
N GLY A 63 10.29 40.23 -23.32
CA GLY A 63 10.98 40.49 -22.06
C GLY A 63 11.50 39.22 -21.39
N GLU A 64 12.20 39.40 -20.28
CA GLU A 64 12.84 38.31 -19.51
C GLU A 64 11.81 37.28 -18.98
N THR A 65 10.61 37.75 -18.62
CA THR A 65 9.50 36.90 -18.15
C THR A 65 9.04 35.90 -19.21
N ASP A 66 8.86 36.34 -20.45
CA ASP A 66 8.44 35.48 -21.56
C ASP A 66 9.52 34.46 -21.91
N TYR A 67 10.78 34.88 -21.86
CA TYR A 67 11.92 34.00 -22.07
C TYR A 67 12.00 32.93 -20.98
N ALA A 68 11.84 33.31 -19.71
CA ALA A 68 11.78 32.38 -18.58
C ALA A 68 10.64 31.36 -18.76
N ALA A 69 9.42 31.83 -19.03
CA ALA A 69 8.25 30.97 -19.23
C ALA A 69 8.44 29.97 -20.38
N ARG A 70 9.14 30.37 -21.46
CA ARG A 70 9.49 29.47 -22.56
C ARG A 70 10.45 28.37 -22.12
N LEU A 71 11.52 28.71 -21.40
CA LEU A 71 12.49 27.73 -20.90
C LEU A 71 11.83 26.75 -19.92
N GLU A 72 10.97 27.24 -19.03
CA GLU A 72 10.20 26.40 -18.10
C GLU A 72 9.29 25.42 -18.83
N LYS A 73 8.56 25.91 -19.84
CA LYS A 73 7.66 25.08 -20.66
C LYS A 73 8.44 23.95 -21.33
N LEU A 74 9.58 24.26 -21.93
CA LEU A 74 10.45 23.26 -22.56
C LEU A 74 10.98 22.23 -21.57
N CYS A 75 11.43 22.68 -20.39
CA CYS A 75 11.90 21.76 -19.35
C CYS A 75 10.78 20.84 -18.84
N ARG A 76 9.56 21.37 -18.67
CA ARG A 76 8.40 20.58 -18.25
C ARG A 76 7.96 19.57 -19.31
N GLU A 77 7.86 19.99 -20.57
CA GLU A 77 7.48 19.11 -21.69
C GLU A 77 8.44 17.94 -21.86
N ASN A 78 9.73 18.18 -21.63
CA ASN A 78 10.78 17.16 -21.72
C ASN A 78 11.09 16.46 -20.39
N ARG A 79 10.31 16.75 -19.33
CA ARG A 79 10.47 16.20 -17.97
C ARG A 79 11.91 16.30 -17.47
N ILE A 80 12.53 17.46 -17.63
CA ILE A 80 13.94 17.71 -17.28
C ILE A 80 14.13 17.69 -15.77
N ASP A 81 15.09 16.88 -15.32
CA ASP A 81 15.49 16.72 -13.93
C ASP A 81 16.69 17.63 -13.58
N LEU A 82 17.59 17.86 -14.56
CA LEU A 82 18.83 18.62 -14.39
C LEU A 82 19.14 19.47 -15.63
N VAL A 83 19.53 20.73 -15.42
CA VAL A 83 20.02 21.65 -16.45
C VAL A 83 21.54 21.81 -16.29
N CYS A 84 22.29 21.55 -17.37
CA CYS A 84 23.75 21.62 -17.41
C CYS A 84 24.21 22.76 -18.33
N LEU A 85 24.83 23.81 -17.78
CA LEU A 85 25.47 24.87 -18.54
C LEU A 85 26.90 24.43 -18.93
N ALA A 86 27.03 23.91 -20.14
CA ALA A 86 28.26 23.38 -20.72
C ALA A 86 28.93 24.44 -21.61
N GLY A 87 29.46 25.50 -21.01
CA GLY A 87 30.03 26.64 -21.74
C GLY A 87 28.97 27.51 -22.42
N TYR A 88 27.86 27.76 -21.71
CA TYR A 88 26.80 28.65 -22.13
C TYR A 88 27.17 30.11 -21.83
N MET A 89 27.11 30.99 -22.83
CA MET A 89 27.64 32.36 -22.76
C MET A 89 26.56 33.43 -22.56
N ALA A 90 25.41 33.08 -21.98
CA ALA A 90 24.33 34.03 -21.71
C ALA A 90 23.76 33.84 -20.29
N LYS A 91 23.30 34.94 -19.69
CA LYS A 91 22.60 34.90 -18.40
C LYS A 91 21.26 34.20 -18.58
N LEU A 92 20.94 33.29 -17.67
CA LEU A 92 19.58 32.76 -17.56
C LEU A 92 18.67 33.77 -16.85
N PRO A 93 17.37 33.81 -17.20
CA PRO A 93 16.39 34.63 -16.48
C PRO A 93 16.32 34.29 -14.99
N ALA A 94 16.27 35.31 -14.12
CA ALA A 94 16.26 35.10 -12.67
C ALA A 94 15.07 34.23 -12.21
N ALA A 95 13.89 34.45 -12.80
CA ALA A 95 12.68 33.67 -12.52
C ALA A 95 12.84 32.17 -12.85
N PHE A 96 13.54 31.85 -13.94
CA PHE A 96 13.81 30.46 -14.32
C PHE A 96 14.79 29.81 -13.35
N VAL A 97 15.86 30.52 -12.98
CA VAL A 97 16.87 30.04 -12.03
C VAL A 97 16.25 29.74 -10.66
N GLU A 98 15.38 30.62 -10.16
CA GLU A 98 14.74 30.43 -8.86
C GLU A 98 13.79 29.23 -8.87
N LYS A 99 13.05 29.01 -9.97
CA LYS A 99 12.14 27.87 -10.09
C LYS A 99 12.86 26.53 -10.24
N PHE A 100 14.07 26.54 -10.82
CA PHE A 100 14.93 25.37 -10.96
C PHE A 100 16.09 25.39 -9.96
N ARG A 101 15.94 26.07 -8.83
CA ARG A 101 16.95 26.17 -7.77
C ARG A 101 17.39 24.78 -7.32
N GLY A 102 18.70 24.57 -7.25
CA GLY A 102 19.27 23.25 -6.94
C GLY A 102 19.20 22.23 -8.08
N LYS A 103 18.79 22.63 -9.30
CA LYS A 103 18.70 21.77 -10.50
C LYS A 103 19.36 22.38 -11.74
N ILE A 104 20.13 23.45 -11.57
CA ILE A 104 20.95 24.04 -12.63
C ILE A 104 22.39 24.06 -12.14
N ILE A 105 23.30 23.50 -12.94
CA ILE A 105 24.73 23.50 -12.65
C ILE A 105 25.54 24.09 -13.79
N ASN A 106 26.62 24.78 -13.45
CA ASN A 106 27.56 25.38 -14.40
C ASN A 106 28.97 24.87 -14.15
N VAL A 107 29.75 24.79 -15.22
CA VAL A 107 31.20 24.55 -15.17
C VAL A 107 31.93 25.84 -15.51
N HIS A 108 32.81 26.28 -14.61
CA HIS A 108 33.61 27.49 -14.76
C HIS A 108 35.10 27.15 -14.91
N PRO A 109 35.80 27.70 -15.92
CA PRO A 109 37.21 27.41 -16.24
C PRO A 109 38.23 28.11 -15.31
N ALA A 110 37.90 28.27 -14.03
CA ALA A 110 38.79 28.76 -12.96
C ALA A 110 38.30 28.29 -11.58
N LEU A 111 39.09 28.54 -10.52
CA LEU A 111 38.72 28.28 -9.14
C LEU A 111 37.89 29.44 -8.56
N LEU A 112 36.57 29.29 -8.49
CA LEU A 112 35.70 30.27 -7.85
C LEU A 112 35.97 30.37 -6.35
N PRO A 113 35.83 31.57 -5.74
CA PRO A 113 35.33 32.81 -6.35
C PRO A 113 36.37 33.58 -7.20
N SER A 114 37.62 33.12 -7.29
CA SER A 114 38.64 33.79 -8.09
C SER A 114 38.37 33.67 -9.59
N PHE A 115 38.55 34.78 -10.31
CA PHE A 115 38.32 34.87 -11.76
C PHE A 115 36.91 34.44 -12.19
N GLY A 116 35.91 34.64 -11.33
CA GLY A 116 34.48 34.50 -11.65
C GLY A 116 33.82 35.85 -11.93
N GLY A 117 32.59 35.81 -12.43
CA GLY A 117 31.76 36.99 -12.66
C GLY A 117 31.72 37.44 -14.12
N LYS A 118 30.96 38.51 -14.37
CA LYS A 118 30.69 39.00 -15.72
C LYS A 118 31.98 39.33 -16.48
N GLY A 119 32.17 38.69 -17.63
CA GLY A 119 33.33 38.92 -18.51
C GLY A 119 34.45 37.88 -18.37
N PHE A 120 34.44 37.06 -17.33
CA PHE A 120 35.41 35.99 -17.11
C PHE A 120 34.98 34.65 -17.74
N TYR A 121 34.69 34.66 -19.04
CA TYR A 121 34.36 33.46 -19.81
C TYR A 121 35.28 33.31 -21.02
N GLY A 122 35.39 32.08 -21.55
CA GLY A 122 36.25 31.80 -22.69
C GLY A 122 37.71 32.15 -22.41
N GLU A 123 38.41 32.72 -23.40
CA GLU A 123 39.85 33.02 -23.28
C GLU A 123 40.17 34.11 -22.23
N ASN A 124 39.21 34.97 -21.91
CA ASN A 124 39.41 36.11 -21.00
C ASN A 124 39.76 35.67 -19.58
N VAL A 125 39.21 34.54 -19.11
CA VAL A 125 39.51 34.00 -17.79
C VAL A 125 40.97 33.55 -17.68
N HIS A 126 41.50 32.91 -18.72
CA HIS A 126 42.87 32.43 -18.76
C HIS A 126 43.87 33.59 -18.89
N LYS A 127 43.54 34.62 -19.69
CA LYS A 127 44.31 35.87 -19.74
C LYS A 127 44.39 36.54 -18.36
N ALA A 128 43.29 36.58 -17.62
CA ALA A 128 43.26 37.16 -16.29
C ALA A 128 44.09 36.36 -15.28
N VAL A 129 43.99 35.02 -15.31
CA VAL A 129 44.81 34.12 -14.50
C VAL A 129 46.30 34.36 -14.76
N LEU A 130 46.73 34.36 -16.03
CA LEU A 130 48.13 34.58 -16.38
C LEU A 130 48.63 35.97 -15.98
N LYS A 131 47.82 37.02 -16.24
CA LYS A 131 48.15 38.40 -15.86
C LYS A 131 48.29 38.57 -14.35
N SER A 132 47.52 37.82 -13.54
CA SER A 132 47.59 37.87 -12.08
C SER A 132 48.86 37.24 -11.50
N GLY A 133 49.59 36.42 -12.28
CA GLY A 133 50.73 35.66 -11.81
C GLY A 133 50.39 34.41 -10.99
N ALA A 134 49.12 34.02 -10.91
CA ALA A 134 48.67 32.82 -10.19
C ALA A 134 49.41 31.57 -10.66
N LYS A 135 49.82 30.72 -9.71
CA LYS A 135 50.51 29.43 -9.98
C LYS A 135 49.56 28.24 -10.06
N VAL A 136 48.30 28.47 -9.71
CA VAL A 136 47.22 27.48 -9.71
C VAL A 136 45.97 28.15 -10.26
N SER A 137 45.31 27.46 -11.18
CA SER A 137 43.93 27.71 -11.62
C SER A 137 43.16 26.40 -11.47
N GLY A 138 42.07 26.20 -12.20
CA GLY A 138 41.32 24.96 -12.11
C GLY A 138 39.97 25.02 -12.80
N VAL A 139 39.12 24.08 -12.40
CA VAL A 139 37.73 23.99 -12.81
C VAL A 139 36.87 24.05 -11.56
N THR A 140 35.76 24.78 -11.64
CA THR A 140 34.72 24.76 -10.60
C THR A 140 33.40 24.29 -11.19
N VAL A 141 32.75 23.32 -10.56
CA VAL A 141 31.36 22.98 -10.82
C VAL A 141 30.52 23.49 -9.67
N HIS A 142 29.48 24.27 -9.96
CA HIS A 142 28.66 24.91 -8.93
C HIS A 142 27.19 24.96 -9.34
N PHE A 143 26.30 25.12 -8.34
CA PHE A 143 24.91 25.45 -8.59
C PHE A 143 24.78 26.87 -9.15
N VAL A 144 23.86 27.08 -10.08
CA VAL A 144 23.57 28.42 -10.62
C VAL A 144 22.58 29.14 -9.72
N ASP A 145 22.89 30.38 -9.39
CA ASP A 145 22.01 31.37 -8.77
C ASP A 145 21.80 32.55 -9.74
N PRO A 146 20.96 33.55 -9.40
CA PRO A 146 20.71 34.69 -10.30
C PRO A 146 21.94 35.56 -10.59
N GLU A 147 23.03 35.40 -9.83
CA GLU A 147 24.27 36.16 -10.01
C GLU A 147 25.35 35.32 -10.73
N TYR A 148 26.33 35.98 -11.34
CA TYR A 148 27.34 35.25 -12.12
C TYR A 148 28.35 34.58 -11.18
N ASP A 149 28.46 33.26 -11.31
CA ASP A 149 29.50 32.43 -10.69
C ASP A 149 29.59 32.55 -9.15
N SER A 150 28.48 32.88 -8.49
CA SER A 150 28.40 33.03 -7.02
C SER A 150 27.69 31.88 -6.31
N GLY A 151 27.03 31.01 -7.06
CA GLY A 151 26.25 29.94 -6.45
C GLY A 151 27.12 28.88 -5.75
N PRO A 152 26.49 28.03 -4.90
CA PRO A 152 27.22 27.09 -4.05
C PRO A 152 28.09 26.10 -4.85
N ILE A 153 29.38 26.07 -4.51
CA ILE A 153 30.39 25.20 -5.13
C ILE A 153 30.09 23.74 -4.78
N ILE A 154 30.01 22.88 -5.79
CA ILE A 154 29.80 21.43 -5.66
C ILE A 154 31.15 20.71 -5.63
N ALA A 155 32.05 21.05 -6.55
CA ALA A 155 33.39 20.48 -6.62
C ALA A 155 34.36 21.43 -7.34
N GLN A 156 35.65 21.27 -7.02
CA GLN A 156 36.75 22.00 -7.65
C GLN A 156 37.93 21.06 -7.89
N GLU A 157 38.63 21.28 -9.00
CA GLU A 157 39.88 20.58 -9.29
C GLU A 157 40.94 21.57 -9.76
N THR A 158 42.15 21.44 -9.23
CA THR A 158 43.25 22.38 -9.47
C THR A 158 44.07 22.01 -10.69
N VAL A 159 44.44 23.01 -11.49
CA VAL A 159 45.36 22.88 -12.63
C VAL A 159 46.55 23.81 -12.42
N LYS A 160 47.76 23.28 -12.57
CA LYS A 160 49.00 24.04 -12.41
C LYS A 160 49.20 25.02 -13.57
N VAL A 161 49.64 26.23 -13.24
CA VAL A 161 50.04 27.28 -14.19
C VAL A 161 51.57 27.32 -14.23
N TYR A 162 52.14 27.06 -15.40
CA TYR A 162 53.58 27.00 -15.63
C TYR A 162 54.11 28.34 -16.15
N ALA A 163 55.42 28.55 -15.97
CA ALA A 163 56.12 29.66 -16.61
C ALA A 163 56.09 29.47 -18.14
N GLY A 164 55.67 30.49 -18.88
CA GLY A 164 55.58 30.46 -20.34
C GLY A 164 54.23 29.99 -20.90
N ASP A 165 53.23 29.70 -20.06
CA ASP A 165 51.89 29.39 -20.55
C ASP A 165 51.28 30.58 -21.32
N THR A 166 50.67 30.28 -22.46
CA THR A 166 49.73 31.15 -23.16
C THR A 166 48.28 30.85 -22.73
N PRO A 167 47.31 31.75 -22.95
CA PRO A 167 45.89 31.49 -22.67
C PRO A 167 45.39 30.17 -23.29
N GLU A 168 45.84 29.83 -24.49
CA GLU A 168 45.45 28.62 -25.22
C GLU A 168 46.01 27.36 -24.55
N THR A 169 47.29 27.36 -24.17
CA THR A 169 47.94 26.21 -23.52
C THR A 169 47.36 25.94 -22.14
N LEU A 170 47.01 26.98 -21.39
CA LEU A 170 46.34 26.88 -20.10
C LEU A 170 44.88 26.41 -20.28
N ALA A 171 44.15 26.98 -21.26
CA ALA A 171 42.79 26.56 -21.60
C ALA A 171 42.72 25.08 -21.97
N ALA A 172 43.67 24.57 -22.77
CA ALA A 172 43.70 23.18 -23.17
C ALA A 172 43.86 22.21 -21.98
N ARG A 173 44.69 22.57 -20.98
CA ARG A 173 44.85 21.75 -19.77
C ARG A 173 43.63 21.83 -18.85
N ILE A 174 43.04 23.01 -18.69
CA ILE A 174 41.80 23.19 -17.92
C ILE A 174 40.65 22.41 -18.58
N LEU A 175 40.51 22.48 -19.91
CA LEU A 175 39.47 21.78 -20.66
C LEU A 175 39.55 20.25 -20.48
N LYS A 176 40.75 19.67 -20.42
CA LYS A 176 40.91 18.24 -20.10
C LYS A 176 40.36 17.89 -18.72
N THR A 177 40.53 18.79 -17.76
CA THR A 177 40.01 18.65 -16.39
C THR A 177 38.48 18.81 -16.38
N GLU A 178 37.94 19.75 -17.17
CA GLU A 178 36.48 19.92 -17.32
C GLU A 178 35.80 18.65 -17.86
N HIS A 179 36.43 17.99 -18.84
CA HIS A 179 35.93 16.77 -19.47
C HIS A 179 35.86 15.57 -18.51
N GLU A 180 36.58 15.61 -17.40
CA GLU A 180 36.49 14.60 -16.33
C GLU A 180 35.53 15.04 -15.24
N LEU A 181 35.78 16.21 -14.62
CA LEU A 181 35.06 16.66 -13.44
C LEU A 181 33.58 16.94 -13.73
N TYR A 182 33.26 17.60 -14.84
CA TYR A 182 31.88 18.03 -15.09
C TYR A 182 30.93 16.84 -15.34
N PRO A 183 31.27 15.85 -16.19
CA PRO A 183 30.47 14.64 -16.32
C PRO A 183 30.41 13.79 -15.04
N GLU A 184 31.47 13.75 -14.23
CA GLU A 184 31.45 13.06 -12.93
C GLU A 184 30.36 13.63 -12.02
N ILE A 185 30.32 14.97 -11.88
CA ILE A 185 29.29 15.64 -11.07
C ILE A 185 27.89 15.38 -11.62
N VAL A 186 27.70 15.38 -12.94
CA VAL A 186 26.41 14.98 -13.55
C VAL A 186 26.05 13.54 -13.20
N GLY A 187 27.03 12.63 -13.13
CA GLY A 187 26.86 11.25 -12.67
C GLY A 187 26.34 11.18 -11.23
N LEU A 188 26.93 11.96 -10.32
CA LEU A 188 26.49 12.04 -8.92
C LEU A 188 25.05 12.55 -8.77
N PHE A 189 24.59 13.48 -9.61
CA PHE A 189 23.17 13.88 -9.66
C PHE A 189 22.26 12.71 -10.09
N SER A 190 22.70 11.90 -11.05
CA SER A 190 21.93 10.73 -11.50
C SER A 190 21.80 9.65 -10.41
N GLU A 191 22.66 9.69 -9.39
CA GLU A 191 22.66 8.84 -8.20
C GLU A 191 21.94 9.47 -7.00
N ASN A 192 21.35 10.67 -7.14
CA ASN A 192 20.77 11.46 -6.05
C ASN A 192 21.76 11.77 -4.90
N ARG A 193 23.05 11.90 -5.22
CA ARG A 193 24.12 12.13 -4.23
C ARG A 193 24.48 13.59 -4.03
N ILE A 194 23.87 14.52 -4.75
CA ILE A 194 24.11 15.95 -4.58
C ILE A 194 22.83 16.61 -4.10
N LYS A 195 22.93 17.39 -3.03
CA LYS A 195 21.83 18.17 -2.47
C LYS A 195 22.25 19.62 -2.23
N LEU A 196 21.27 20.51 -2.27
CA LEU A 196 21.42 21.89 -1.82
C LEU A 196 20.73 22.01 -0.45
N GLU A 197 21.51 22.09 0.63
CA GLU A 197 21.01 22.15 2.01
C GLU A 197 21.57 23.39 2.71
N GLY A 198 20.69 24.22 3.29
CA GLY A 198 21.12 25.44 4.00
C GLY A 198 21.95 26.41 3.14
N GLY A 199 21.74 26.43 1.82
CA GLY A 199 22.52 27.25 0.88
C GLY A 199 23.92 26.70 0.56
N LYS A 200 24.23 25.45 0.94
CA LYS A 200 25.50 24.78 0.62
C LYS A 200 25.25 23.54 -0.24
N ALA A 201 26.19 23.24 -1.14
CA ALA A 201 26.18 21.96 -1.82
C ALA A 201 26.70 20.86 -0.87
N VAL A 202 25.97 19.76 -0.79
CA VAL A 202 26.34 18.56 -0.01
C VAL A 202 26.49 17.41 -1.00
N VAL A 203 27.69 16.83 -1.05
CA VAL A 203 27.99 15.63 -1.82
C VAL A 203 27.99 14.43 -0.88
N LEU A 204 27.03 13.53 -1.06
CA LEU A 204 26.88 12.32 -0.27
C LEU A 204 27.91 11.26 -0.71
N PRO A 205 28.46 10.48 0.23
CA PRO A 205 29.33 9.37 -0.12
C PRO A 205 28.60 8.37 -1.04
N PRO A 206 29.32 7.53 -1.80
CA PRO A 206 28.69 6.45 -2.57
C PRO A 206 27.82 5.62 -1.63
N ALA A 207 26.61 5.27 -2.04
CA ALA A 207 25.89 4.19 -1.39
C ALA A 207 26.66 2.90 -1.66
N ALA A 208 27.62 2.58 -0.79
CA ALA A 208 28.35 1.33 -0.88
C ALA A 208 27.36 0.21 -0.54
N GLY A 209 26.75 -0.38 -1.58
CA GLY A 209 26.14 -1.68 -1.45
C GLY A 209 27.21 -2.60 -0.87
N ARG A 210 26.95 -3.18 0.30
CA ARG A 210 27.92 -4.07 0.92
C ARG A 210 27.90 -5.38 0.16
N GLY A 211 29.05 -5.80 -0.36
CA GLY A 211 29.19 -7.12 -0.95
C GLY A 211 28.94 -8.19 0.11
N ILE A 212 28.07 -9.14 -0.21
CA ILE A 212 27.87 -10.35 0.61
C ILE A 212 28.99 -11.30 0.24
N LYS A 213 29.82 -11.69 1.22
CA LYS A 213 30.90 -12.66 1.05
C LYS A 213 30.56 -13.99 1.72
N THR A 214 29.83 -13.96 2.83
CA THR A 214 29.47 -15.18 3.58
C THR A 214 27.97 -15.22 3.85
N ALA A 215 27.33 -16.36 3.57
CA ALA A 215 25.90 -16.58 3.83
C ALA A 215 25.67 -17.80 4.72
N LEU A 216 24.86 -17.65 5.77
CA LEU A 216 24.36 -18.74 6.61
C LEU A 216 22.94 -19.15 6.17
N LEU A 217 22.77 -20.38 5.71
CA LEU A 217 21.51 -20.94 5.22
C LEU A 217 21.02 -22.04 6.17
N SER A 218 19.89 -21.82 6.84
CA SER A 218 19.25 -22.79 7.75
C SER A 218 17.74 -22.72 7.59
N VAL A 219 17.20 -23.52 6.66
CA VAL A 219 15.77 -23.45 6.27
C VAL A 219 15.05 -24.78 6.49
N SER A 220 13.83 -24.68 7.00
CA SER A 220 12.85 -25.77 7.08
C SER A 220 12.27 -26.09 5.70
N ASP A 221 11.60 -25.11 5.08
CA ASP A 221 11.10 -25.19 3.69
C ASP A 221 12.25 -24.93 2.72
N LYS A 222 12.54 -25.92 1.87
CA LYS A 222 13.65 -25.93 0.92
C LYS A 222 13.23 -25.48 -0.47
N THR A 223 11.99 -25.04 -0.65
CA THR A 223 11.47 -24.60 -1.95
C THR A 223 12.28 -23.41 -2.49
N GLY A 224 12.87 -23.58 -3.68
CA GLY A 224 13.70 -22.57 -4.33
C GLY A 224 15.09 -22.37 -3.72
N LEU A 225 15.46 -23.12 -2.67
CA LEU A 225 16.74 -22.97 -1.98
C LEU A 225 17.94 -23.28 -2.88
N VAL A 226 17.89 -24.39 -3.64
CA VAL A 226 19.02 -24.86 -4.46
C VAL A 226 19.36 -23.85 -5.56
N GLU A 227 18.34 -23.33 -6.25
CA GLU A 227 18.51 -22.29 -7.27
C GLU A 227 19.13 -21.02 -6.66
N PHE A 228 18.60 -20.56 -5.53
CA PHE A 228 19.10 -19.39 -4.84
C PHE A 228 20.55 -19.57 -4.37
N ALA A 229 20.88 -20.72 -3.76
CA ALA A 229 22.23 -21.03 -3.30
C ALA A 229 23.23 -21.16 -4.45
N GLY A 230 22.83 -21.73 -5.59
CA GLY A 230 23.66 -21.79 -6.79
C GLY A 230 23.97 -20.41 -7.36
N GLU A 231 23.02 -19.47 -7.31
CA GLU A 231 23.28 -18.08 -7.70
C GLU A 231 24.22 -17.35 -6.72
N LEU A 232 24.13 -17.65 -5.41
CA LEU A 232 25.09 -17.14 -4.41
C LEU A 232 26.50 -17.67 -4.67
N GLU A 233 26.65 -18.95 -4.97
CA GLU A 233 27.95 -19.57 -5.29
C GLU A 233 28.58 -18.94 -6.55
N LYS A 234 27.79 -18.71 -7.61
CA LYS A 234 28.24 -17.99 -8.82
C LYS A 234 28.71 -16.56 -8.55
N LEU A 235 28.16 -15.93 -7.51
CA LEU A 235 28.58 -14.60 -7.05
C LEU A 235 29.81 -14.65 -6.11
N GLY A 236 30.37 -15.84 -5.88
CA GLY A 236 31.55 -16.04 -5.04
C GLY A 236 31.25 -15.99 -3.54
N VAL A 237 30.01 -16.23 -3.13
CA VAL A 237 29.59 -16.22 -1.72
C VAL A 237 29.92 -17.57 -1.08
N GLU A 238 30.64 -17.56 0.04
CA GLU A 238 30.85 -18.73 0.89
C GLU A 238 29.56 -19.09 1.62
N ILE A 239 29.12 -20.35 1.51
CA ILE A 239 27.88 -20.82 2.13
C ILE A 239 28.18 -21.68 3.36
N ILE A 240 27.62 -21.28 4.50
CA ILE A 240 27.56 -22.05 5.74
C ILE A 240 26.13 -22.58 5.88
N SER A 241 25.94 -23.84 6.25
CA SER A 241 24.61 -24.43 6.36
C SER A 241 24.47 -25.48 7.48
N THR A 242 23.24 -25.73 7.92
CA THR A 242 22.92 -26.63 9.04
C THR A 242 22.33 -27.96 8.56
N GLY A 243 22.65 -29.07 9.25
CA GLY A 243 22.00 -30.39 9.15
C GLY A 243 21.35 -30.72 7.80
N GLY A 244 20.01 -30.74 7.77
CA GLY A 244 19.23 -31.07 6.57
C GLY A 244 19.37 -30.08 5.41
N THR A 245 19.59 -28.79 5.68
CA THR A 245 19.87 -27.79 4.63
C THR A 245 21.21 -28.06 3.97
N TYR A 246 22.24 -28.33 4.78
CA TYR A 246 23.59 -28.69 4.31
C TYR A 246 23.55 -29.95 3.42
N LYS A 247 22.85 -31.00 3.86
CA LYS A 247 22.68 -32.24 3.08
C LYS A 247 22.06 -31.96 1.71
N THR A 248 20.96 -31.21 1.65
CA THR A 248 20.29 -30.86 0.40
C THR A 248 21.20 -30.07 -0.55
N LEU A 249 21.98 -29.11 -0.04
CA LEU A 249 22.90 -28.33 -0.87
C LEU A 249 24.00 -29.21 -1.47
N ARG A 250 24.62 -30.09 -0.66
CA ARG A 250 25.69 -31.00 -1.09
C ARG A 250 25.20 -32.03 -2.11
N GLU A 251 24.02 -32.60 -1.92
CA GLU A 251 23.40 -33.55 -2.86
C GLU A 251 23.13 -32.92 -4.23
N ASN A 252 22.93 -31.60 -4.28
CA ASN A 252 22.71 -30.85 -5.52
C ASN A 252 24.00 -30.18 -6.06
N GLY A 253 25.17 -30.58 -5.55
CA GLY A 253 26.47 -30.11 -6.04
C GLY A 253 26.88 -28.71 -5.62
N ILE A 254 26.17 -28.08 -4.67
CA ILE A 254 26.51 -26.74 -4.16
C ILE A 254 27.56 -26.85 -3.07
N SER A 255 28.67 -26.12 -3.22
CA SER A 255 29.71 -26.05 -2.21
C SER A 255 29.21 -25.32 -0.97
N SER A 256 29.33 -25.97 0.18
CA SER A 256 28.95 -25.39 1.46
C SER A 256 29.77 -26.03 2.59
N ARG A 257 29.91 -25.30 3.69
CA ARG A 257 30.48 -25.77 4.95
C ARG A 257 29.37 -26.03 5.95
N SER A 258 29.49 -27.08 6.75
CA SER A 258 28.53 -27.33 7.83
C SER A 258 28.79 -26.38 9.00
N VAL A 259 27.76 -26.08 9.79
CA VAL A 259 27.92 -25.27 11.01
C VAL A 259 28.86 -25.94 12.00
N GLU A 260 28.83 -27.27 12.13
CA GLU A 260 29.72 -28.04 13.00
C GLU A 260 31.20 -27.83 12.61
N ALA A 261 31.50 -27.74 11.31
CA ALA A 261 32.85 -27.47 10.82
C ALA A 261 33.31 -26.03 11.10
N VAL A 262 32.38 -25.09 11.29
CA VAL A 262 32.69 -23.70 11.67
C VAL A 262 32.85 -23.57 13.18
N THR A 263 31.96 -24.21 13.94
CA THR A 263 31.91 -24.09 15.39
C THR A 263 32.92 -24.99 16.10
N GLY A 264 33.24 -26.14 15.52
CA GLY A 264 33.97 -27.23 16.17
C GLY A 264 33.11 -28.00 17.19
N PHE A 265 31.80 -27.77 17.20
CA PHE A 265 30.87 -28.38 18.15
C PHE A 265 29.88 -29.31 17.42
N PRO A 266 29.73 -30.58 17.85
CA PRO A 266 28.85 -31.54 17.19
C PRO A 266 27.37 -31.22 17.43
N GLU A 267 26.51 -31.75 16.57
CA GLU A 267 25.06 -31.71 16.78
C GLU A 267 24.68 -32.62 17.96
N ILE A 268 24.07 -32.05 19.00
CA ILE A 268 23.59 -32.75 20.21
C ILE A 268 22.12 -32.41 20.48
N LEU A 269 21.46 -33.17 21.37
CA LEU A 269 20.07 -32.96 21.77
C LEU A 269 19.13 -32.88 20.56
N GLU A 270 19.33 -33.78 19.59
CA GLU A 270 18.55 -33.85 18.34
C GLU A 270 18.53 -32.53 17.56
N GLY A 271 19.61 -31.74 17.66
CA GLY A 271 19.78 -30.50 16.91
C GLY A 271 19.18 -29.25 17.56
N ARG A 272 18.67 -29.34 18.79
CA ARG A 272 18.06 -28.20 19.51
C ARG A 272 18.99 -27.01 19.74
N VAL A 273 20.30 -27.26 19.85
CA VAL A 273 21.30 -26.22 20.19
C VAL A 273 22.34 -25.98 19.10
N LYS A 274 22.15 -26.54 17.89
CA LYS A 274 23.18 -26.60 16.84
C LYS A 274 23.71 -25.24 16.36
N THR A 275 22.88 -24.20 16.36
CA THR A 275 23.27 -22.84 15.94
C THR A 275 23.55 -21.90 17.10
N LEU A 276 23.27 -22.31 18.35
CA LEU A 276 23.43 -21.51 19.57
C LEU A 276 24.91 -21.45 20.00
N ASN A 277 25.73 -20.83 19.17
CA ASN A 277 27.18 -20.80 19.33
C ASN A 277 27.76 -19.40 19.08
N ASN A 278 28.76 -19.02 19.89
CA ASN A 278 29.44 -17.72 19.80
C ASN A 278 30.12 -17.47 18.45
N LYS A 279 30.64 -18.50 17.76
CA LYS A 279 31.24 -18.33 16.42
C LYS A 279 30.20 -17.95 15.36
N ILE A 280 28.95 -18.38 15.53
CA ILE A 280 27.85 -17.99 14.63
C ILE A 280 27.30 -16.62 15.02
N PHE A 281 26.91 -16.44 16.29
CA PHE A 281 26.29 -15.19 16.74
C PHE A 281 27.27 -14.03 16.76
N GLY A 282 28.54 -14.26 17.10
CA GLY A 282 29.62 -13.27 17.00
C GLY A 282 29.86 -12.84 15.55
N GLY A 283 29.85 -13.79 14.61
CA GLY A 283 29.96 -13.51 13.18
C GLY A 283 28.79 -12.69 12.61
N ILE A 284 27.60 -12.78 13.23
CA ILE A 284 26.42 -12.01 12.85
C ILE A 284 26.36 -10.64 13.54
N LEU A 285 26.64 -10.57 14.85
CA LEU A 285 26.28 -9.41 15.69
C LEU A 285 27.35 -8.33 15.81
N PHE A 286 28.58 -8.60 15.39
CA PHE A 286 29.64 -7.61 15.51
C PHE A 286 29.40 -6.40 14.61
N LYS A 287 29.76 -5.21 15.11
CA LYS A 287 29.69 -3.97 14.34
C LYS A 287 30.93 -3.90 13.46
N ARG A 288 30.73 -3.84 12.15
CA ARG A 288 31.87 -3.99 11.22
C ARG A 288 32.75 -2.75 11.11
N ASN A 289 32.28 -1.60 11.60
CA ASN A 289 33.03 -0.35 11.66
C ASN A 289 33.63 -0.09 13.05
N ASP A 290 33.54 -1.05 13.97
CA ASP A 290 34.05 -0.94 15.34
C ASP A 290 35.36 -1.73 15.48
N THR A 291 36.45 -1.02 15.76
CA THR A 291 37.80 -1.63 15.83
C THR A 291 37.97 -2.56 17.02
N ALA A 292 37.25 -2.35 18.12
CA ALA A 292 37.30 -3.23 19.28
C ALA A 292 36.64 -4.58 18.96
N HIS A 293 35.46 -4.54 18.33
CA HIS A 293 34.77 -5.75 17.85
C HIS A 293 35.61 -6.55 16.85
N LEU A 294 36.28 -5.89 15.90
CA LEU A 294 37.16 -6.55 14.93
C LEU A 294 38.33 -7.27 15.61
N LYS A 295 38.90 -6.65 16.65
CA LYS A 295 39.97 -7.28 17.45
C LYS A 295 39.45 -8.52 18.17
N GLU A 296 38.30 -8.44 18.84
CA GLU A 296 37.70 -9.58 19.54
C GLU A 296 37.40 -10.75 18.59
N LEU A 297 36.91 -10.48 17.38
CA LEU A 297 36.68 -11.52 16.37
C LEU A 297 37.99 -12.22 15.99
N THR A 298 39.06 -11.45 15.79
CA THR A 298 40.38 -11.99 15.44
C THR A 298 40.94 -12.85 16.57
N ASP A 299 40.89 -12.35 17.80
CA ASP A 299 41.40 -13.06 19.00
C ASP A 299 40.64 -14.38 19.26
N ASN A 300 39.39 -14.48 18.83
CA ASN A 300 38.52 -15.64 19.05
C ASN A 300 38.28 -16.50 17.78
N GLU A 301 38.99 -16.22 16.69
CA GLU A 301 38.88 -16.95 15.41
C GLU A 301 37.44 -16.98 14.85
N ILE A 302 36.72 -15.86 14.97
CA ILE A 302 35.34 -15.71 14.52
C ILE A 302 35.31 -15.00 13.17
N ASN A 303 34.69 -15.64 12.17
CA ASN A 303 34.50 -15.06 10.84
C ASN A 303 33.16 -14.36 10.71
N GLY A 304 33.12 -13.29 9.89
CA GLY A 304 31.90 -12.52 9.66
C GLY A 304 30.89 -13.23 8.75
N ILE A 305 29.61 -13.01 9.02
CA ILE A 305 28.47 -13.48 8.22
C ILE A 305 27.73 -12.26 7.65
N ASP A 306 27.50 -12.23 6.34
CA ASP A 306 26.90 -11.11 5.62
C ASP A 306 25.42 -11.28 5.31
N LEU A 307 24.98 -12.52 5.16
CA LEU A 307 23.61 -12.88 4.85
C LEU A 307 23.16 -14.04 5.75
N VAL A 308 21.98 -13.92 6.34
CA VAL A 308 21.34 -15.00 7.11
C VAL A 308 20.01 -15.34 6.45
N VAL A 309 19.84 -16.60 6.04
CA VAL A 309 18.65 -17.10 5.34
C VAL A 309 18.02 -18.21 6.18
N VAL A 310 16.88 -17.90 6.79
CA VAL A 310 16.21 -18.79 7.74
C VAL A 310 14.72 -18.72 7.55
N ASN A 311 14.04 -19.85 7.35
CA ASN A 311 12.61 -19.94 7.57
C ASN A 311 12.34 -20.94 8.69
N LEU A 312 11.36 -20.61 9.54
CA LEU A 312 11.09 -21.34 10.77
C LEU A 312 10.35 -22.65 10.50
N TYR A 313 10.32 -23.54 11.49
CA TYR A 313 9.43 -24.70 11.46
C TYR A 313 7.96 -24.26 11.30
N PRO A 314 7.13 -25.04 10.57
CA PRO A 314 5.77 -24.64 10.22
C PRO A 314 4.79 -24.81 11.40
N PHE A 315 5.11 -24.21 12.56
CA PHE A 315 4.34 -24.36 13.80
C PHE A 315 2.85 -24.05 13.59
N ARG A 316 2.52 -22.96 12.87
CA ARG A 316 1.13 -22.58 12.56
C ARG A 316 0.36 -23.67 11.82
N GLU A 317 0.98 -24.30 10.83
CA GLU A 317 0.35 -25.34 10.02
C GLU A 317 0.12 -26.62 10.83
N ILE A 318 1.02 -26.92 11.77
CA ILE A 318 0.90 -28.07 12.67
C ILE A 318 -0.13 -27.78 13.76
N ALA A 319 -0.08 -26.60 14.39
CA ALA A 319 -1.02 -26.15 15.42
C ALA A 319 -2.48 -26.11 14.93
N ALA A 320 -2.69 -25.83 13.64
CA ALA A 320 -4.02 -25.86 13.02
C ALA A 320 -4.60 -27.28 12.87
N LYS A 321 -3.76 -28.33 12.91
CA LYS A 321 -4.18 -29.75 12.79
C LYS A 321 -4.35 -30.44 14.14
N GLU A 322 -3.86 -29.83 15.21
CA GLU A 322 -3.94 -30.36 16.57
C GLU A 322 -5.09 -29.65 17.29
N GLU A 323 -5.95 -30.38 18.00
CA GLU A 323 -7.02 -29.75 18.79
C GLU A 323 -6.48 -29.13 20.07
N ASN A 324 -5.62 -29.85 20.79
CA ASN A 324 -5.02 -29.47 22.07
C ASN A 324 -3.51 -29.27 21.98
N TRP A 325 -2.88 -28.82 23.07
CA TRP A 325 -1.43 -28.81 23.22
C TRP A 325 -0.86 -30.23 23.23
N SER A 326 0.30 -30.46 22.59
CA SER A 326 0.91 -31.79 22.47
C SER A 326 2.44 -31.72 22.36
N ASP A 327 3.12 -32.82 22.65
CA ASP A 327 4.59 -32.93 22.53
C ASP A 327 5.06 -32.63 21.10
N LYS A 328 4.27 -33.02 20.09
CA LYS A 328 4.53 -32.68 18.69
C LYS A 328 4.59 -31.18 18.43
N LEU A 329 3.77 -30.39 19.12
CA LEU A 329 3.84 -28.92 19.04
C LEU A 329 5.10 -28.40 19.73
N VAL A 330 5.45 -28.95 20.90
CA VAL A 330 6.69 -28.62 21.62
C VAL A 330 7.93 -28.84 20.75
N GLU A 331 8.01 -29.99 20.06
CA GLU A 331 9.12 -30.31 19.15
C GLU A 331 9.22 -29.39 17.92
N ASN A 332 8.12 -28.70 17.57
CA ASN A 332 8.09 -27.80 16.42
C ASN A 332 8.32 -26.32 16.79
N ILE A 333 8.70 -26.03 18.04
CA ILE A 333 9.14 -24.70 18.47
C ILE A 333 10.61 -24.50 18.10
N ASP A 334 10.86 -23.57 17.17
CA ASP A 334 12.19 -23.30 16.62
C ASP A 334 12.94 -22.22 17.43
N ILE A 335 13.79 -22.65 18.35
CA ILE A 335 14.63 -21.75 19.15
C ILE A 335 15.76 -21.13 18.32
N GLY A 336 16.47 -21.96 17.56
CA GLY A 336 17.67 -21.55 16.83
C GLY A 336 17.34 -20.61 15.68
N GLY A 337 16.30 -20.91 14.90
CA GLY A 337 15.86 -20.10 13.77
C GLY A 337 15.41 -18.71 14.21
N VAL A 338 14.60 -18.60 15.27
CA VAL A 338 14.18 -17.30 15.83
C VAL A 338 15.38 -16.50 16.33
N ALA A 339 16.31 -17.13 17.03
CA ALA A 339 17.51 -16.46 17.53
C ALA A 339 18.38 -15.91 16.38
N LEU A 340 18.61 -16.69 15.31
CA LEU A 340 19.35 -16.27 14.12
C LEU A 340 18.67 -15.09 13.40
N LEU A 341 17.36 -15.18 13.17
CA LEU A 341 16.59 -14.10 12.54
C LEU A 341 16.71 -12.79 13.33
N ARG A 342 16.51 -12.85 14.66
CA ARG A 342 16.60 -11.67 15.53
C ARG A 342 18.01 -11.09 15.58
N ALA A 343 19.04 -11.94 15.62
CA ALA A 343 20.43 -11.49 15.63
C ALA A 343 20.80 -10.74 14.33
N ALA A 344 20.46 -11.32 13.17
CA ALA A 344 20.72 -10.69 11.88
C ALA A 344 19.91 -9.41 11.69
N ALA A 345 18.62 -9.43 12.06
CA ALA A 345 17.74 -8.26 11.97
C ALA A 345 18.20 -7.12 12.91
N LYS A 346 18.67 -7.44 14.12
CA LYS A 346 19.27 -6.45 15.04
C LYS A 346 20.49 -5.76 14.39
N ASN A 347 21.32 -6.51 13.67
CA ASN A 347 22.53 -6.01 13.02
C ASN A 347 22.33 -5.65 11.54
N TYR A 348 21.13 -5.20 11.14
CA TYR A 348 20.77 -4.93 9.75
C TYR A 348 21.68 -3.90 9.05
N ARG A 349 22.38 -3.04 9.80
CA ARG A 349 23.36 -2.11 9.22
C ARG A 349 24.46 -2.83 8.45
N ASP A 350 24.79 -4.04 8.89
CA ASP A 350 25.90 -4.85 8.38
C ASP A 350 25.44 -6.17 7.72
N VAL A 351 24.36 -6.77 8.23
CA VAL A 351 23.89 -8.12 7.84
C VAL A 351 22.54 -8.06 7.14
N ALA A 352 22.41 -8.71 5.99
CA ALA A 352 21.12 -8.95 5.35
C ALA A 352 20.44 -10.19 5.97
N VAL A 353 19.12 -10.15 6.16
CA VAL A 353 18.35 -11.28 6.70
C VAL A 353 17.21 -11.64 5.77
N VAL A 354 16.97 -12.92 5.50
CA VAL A 354 15.88 -13.37 4.64
C VAL A 354 15.07 -14.42 5.38
N CYS A 355 13.78 -14.13 5.60
CA CYS A 355 12.86 -15.03 6.28
C CYS A 355 11.87 -15.79 5.37
N GLY A 356 11.91 -15.52 4.06
CA GLY A 356 10.99 -16.16 3.11
C GLY A 356 11.45 -16.07 1.65
N ARG A 357 10.99 -17.02 0.84
CA ARG A 357 11.41 -17.19 -0.57
C ARG A 357 11.11 -16.01 -1.49
N ALA A 358 10.10 -15.19 -1.14
CA ALA A 358 9.72 -14.03 -1.95
C ALA A 358 10.87 -13.00 -2.09
N ASP A 359 11.82 -13.01 -1.16
CA ASP A 359 12.95 -12.08 -1.13
C ASP A 359 14.20 -12.62 -1.84
N TYR A 360 14.22 -13.89 -2.28
CA TYR A 360 15.38 -14.51 -2.95
C TYR A 360 15.76 -13.76 -4.23
N LYS A 361 14.81 -13.61 -5.15
CA LYS A 361 15.04 -12.97 -6.45
C LYS A 361 15.40 -11.47 -6.31
N PRO A 362 14.62 -10.64 -5.59
CA PRO A 362 14.97 -9.23 -5.40
C PRO A 362 16.34 -9.01 -4.77
N LEU A 363 16.73 -9.86 -3.80
CA LEU A 363 18.05 -9.80 -3.18
C LEU A 363 19.17 -10.11 -4.17
N LEU A 364 19.03 -11.16 -4.97
CA LEU A 364 20.02 -11.51 -5.99
C LEU A 364 20.20 -10.39 -7.04
N GLU A 365 19.10 -9.74 -7.44
CA GLU A 365 19.15 -8.59 -8.36
C GLU A 365 19.93 -7.41 -7.76
N LYS A 366 19.72 -7.12 -6.47
CA LYS A 366 20.51 -6.11 -5.73
C LYS A 366 21.99 -6.50 -5.65
N MET A 367 22.30 -7.75 -5.30
CA MET A 367 23.68 -8.24 -5.23
C MET A 367 24.41 -8.11 -6.57
N LYS A 368 23.76 -8.47 -7.68
CA LYS A 368 24.29 -8.35 -9.05
C LYS A 368 24.49 -6.90 -9.51
N SER A 369 23.74 -5.95 -8.95
CA SER A 369 23.72 -4.54 -9.40
C SER A 369 24.59 -3.59 -8.55
N GLY A 370 25.43 -4.12 -7.67
CA GLY A 370 26.38 -3.31 -6.87
C GLY A 370 26.33 -3.56 -5.36
N GLY A 371 25.64 -4.62 -4.92
CA GLY A 371 25.55 -5.02 -3.52
C GLY A 371 24.25 -4.60 -2.85
N VAL A 372 24.08 -4.98 -1.59
CA VAL A 372 22.86 -4.68 -0.82
C VAL A 372 23.05 -3.37 -0.08
N ASP A 373 22.14 -2.41 -0.24
CA ASP A 373 22.16 -1.14 0.49
C ASP A 373 21.54 -1.28 1.91
N GLU A 374 21.77 -0.29 2.79
CA GLU A 374 21.24 -0.33 4.17
C GLU A 374 19.71 -0.31 4.21
N GLU A 375 19.07 0.42 3.30
CA GLU A 375 17.61 0.50 3.21
C GLU A 375 16.99 -0.88 2.95
N THR A 376 17.53 -1.61 1.97
CA THR A 376 17.12 -2.99 1.66
C THR A 376 17.34 -3.90 2.87
N ARG A 377 18.48 -3.81 3.56
CA ARG A 377 18.71 -4.61 4.79
C ARG A 377 17.73 -4.26 5.90
N LYS A 378 17.36 -2.98 6.04
CA LYS A 378 16.37 -2.52 7.02
C LYS A 378 14.98 -3.07 6.71
N GLU A 379 14.55 -3.02 5.45
CA GLU A 379 13.27 -3.61 5.01
C GLU A 379 13.20 -5.11 5.31
N LEU A 380 14.29 -5.82 5.01
CA LEU A 380 14.46 -7.24 5.32
C LEU A 380 14.41 -7.52 6.84
N ALA A 381 15.05 -6.68 7.65
CA ALA A 381 15.01 -6.78 9.11
C ALA A 381 13.60 -6.55 9.67
N VAL A 382 12.84 -5.60 9.11
CA VAL A 382 11.42 -5.39 9.47
C VAL A 382 10.60 -6.65 9.18
N LYS A 383 10.81 -7.30 8.03
CA LYS A 383 10.15 -8.57 7.70
C LYS A 383 10.52 -9.69 8.68
N ALA A 384 11.79 -9.80 9.06
CA ALA A 384 12.25 -10.81 10.02
C ALA A 384 11.64 -10.62 11.42
N PHE A 385 11.62 -9.39 11.97
CA PHE A 385 10.98 -9.13 13.27
C PHE A 385 9.47 -9.35 13.23
N ARG A 386 8.81 -8.99 12.13
CA ARG A 386 7.40 -9.33 11.92
C ARG A 386 7.20 -10.84 11.97
N HIS A 387 8.00 -11.60 11.21
CA HIS A 387 7.90 -13.06 11.15
C HIS A 387 8.07 -13.73 12.51
N THR A 388 9.02 -13.29 13.34
CA THR A 388 9.21 -13.84 14.69
C THR A 388 8.09 -13.43 15.65
N SER A 389 7.59 -12.19 15.58
CA SER A 389 6.44 -11.74 16.39
C SER A 389 5.18 -12.56 16.08
N GLU A 390 4.95 -12.81 14.80
CA GLU A 390 3.90 -13.66 14.28
C GLU A 390 4.02 -15.12 14.76
N TYR A 391 5.24 -15.65 14.78
CA TYR A 391 5.55 -17.01 15.20
C TYR A 391 5.28 -17.20 16.72
N ASP A 392 5.84 -16.32 17.55
CA ASP A 392 5.65 -16.37 19.00
C ASP A 392 4.18 -16.18 19.40
N SER A 393 3.45 -15.31 18.69
CA SER A 393 2.01 -15.13 18.92
C SER A 393 1.20 -16.39 18.62
N ALA A 394 1.60 -17.18 17.63
CA ALA A 394 0.92 -18.44 17.32
C ALA A 394 1.19 -19.51 18.39
N ILE A 395 2.41 -19.56 18.92
CA ILE A 395 2.76 -20.42 20.06
C ILE A 395 1.95 -20.02 21.28
N TYR A 396 1.97 -18.74 21.64
CA TYR A 396 1.18 -18.21 22.77
C TYR A 396 -0.30 -18.55 22.61
N ALA A 397 -0.90 -18.25 21.45
CA ALA A 397 -2.31 -18.51 21.20
C ALA A 397 -2.66 -19.99 21.40
N LYS A 398 -1.81 -20.92 20.93
CA LYS A 398 -2.03 -22.36 21.08
C LYS A 398 -1.78 -22.86 22.51
N LEU A 399 -0.83 -22.28 23.23
CA LEU A 399 -0.50 -22.62 24.61
C LEU A 399 -1.55 -22.08 25.60
N SER A 400 -2.08 -20.88 25.34
CA SER A 400 -3.06 -20.21 26.20
C SER A 400 -4.51 -20.65 25.94
N SER A 401 -4.77 -21.38 24.86
CA SER A 401 -6.11 -21.85 24.51
C SER A 401 -6.28 -23.34 24.81
N GLY A 402 -7.19 -23.65 25.74
CA GLY A 402 -8.23 -24.63 25.39
C GLY A 402 -9.12 -23.97 24.33
N ALA A 403 -9.54 -24.71 23.31
CA ALA A 403 -10.17 -24.19 22.09
C ALA A 403 -11.13 -22.99 22.31
N LEU A 404 -10.92 -21.91 21.54
CA LEU A 404 -11.86 -20.78 21.37
C LEU A 404 -12.20 -19.92 22.62
N ASN A 405 -11.22 -19.60 23.46
CA ASN A 405 -11.44 -18.52 24.44
C ASN A 405 -11.47 -17.14 23.73
N LEU A 406 -12.64 -16.50 23.67
CA LEU A 406 -12.82 -15.15 23.10
C LEU A 406 -12.24 -14.05 23.99
N SER A 407 -12.05 -14.34 25.29
CA SER A 407 -11.61 -13.44 26.34
C SER A 407 -10.32 -13.94 27.02
N PRO A 408 -9.22 -14.14 26.26
CA PRO A 408 -7.94 -14.41 26.89
C PRO A 408 -7.45 -13.14 27.62
N GLU A 409 -6.63 -13.31 28.66
CA GLU A 409 -6.00 -12.19 29.37
C GLU A 409 -5.17 -11.31 28.41
N TYR A 410 -4.57 -11.92 27.39
CA TYR A 410 -3.83 -11.24 26.34
C TYR A 410 -4.29 -11.70 24.95
N LYS A 411 -4.55 -10.74 24.06
CA LYS A 411 -4.99 -10.97 22.67
C LYS A 411 -4.11 -10.18 21.70
N SER A 412 -3.41 -10.89 20.81
CA SER A 412 -2.63 -10.28 19.73
C SER A 412 -3.43 -10.26 18.43
N LEU A 413 -3.47 -9.11 17.74
CA LEU A 413 -4.12 -8.95 16.43
C LEU A 413 -3.07 -8.69 15.35
N HIS A 414 -2.93 -9.62 14.40
CA HIS A 414 -2.01 -9.51 13.27
C HIS A 414 -2.78 -9.21 11.99
N LEU A 415 -2.57 -8.02 11.43
CA LEU A 415 -3.30 -7.53 10.25
C LEU A 415 -2.35 -7.34 9.07
N ASN A 416 -2.69 -7.97 7.95
CA ASN A 416 -1.96 -7.85 6.69
C ASN A 416 -2.60 -6.78 5.79
N LYS A 417 -1.83 -5.78 5.37
CA LYS A 417 -2.31 -4.77 4.41
C LYS A 417 -2.62 -5.46 3.08
N ILE A 418 -3.82 -5.24 2.55
CA ILE A 418 -4.23 -5.67 1.22
C ILE A 418 -3.90 -4.59 0.18
N PHE A 419 -4.37 -3.36 0.38
CA PHE A 419 -4.01 -2.19 -0.43
C PHE A 419 -4.29 -0.88 0.33
N ASP A 420 -3.63 0.19 -0.09
CA ASP A 420 -3.97 1.55 0.34
C ASP A 420 -5.30 2.00 -0.28
N LEU A 421 -6.08 2.76 0.48
CA LEU A 421 -7.32 3.38 0.00
C LEU A 421 -7.05 4.84 -0.35
N ARG A 422 -7.83 5.37 -1.29
CA ARG A 422 -7.71 6.78 -1.71
C ARG A 422 -7.85 7.75 -0.54
N TYR A 423 -8.76 7.45 0.38
CA TYR A 423 -9.01 8.15 1.63
C TYR A 423 -9.84 7.25 2.57
N GLY A 424 -10.01 7.68 3.83
CA GLY A 424 -10.87 7.03 4.82
C GLY A 424 -12.36 7.25 4.56
N GLU A 425 -13.17 7.44 5.59
CA GLU A 425 -14.59 7.82 5.39
C GLU A 425 -14.71 9.16 4.65
N ASN A 426 -13.76 10.07 4.91
CA ASN A 426 -13.73 11.42 4.36
C ASN A 426 -12.42 11.70 3.59
N PRO A 427 -12.43 12.56 2.54
CA PRO A 427 -11.26 12.80 1.67
C PRO A 427 -9.95 13.25 2.34
N HIS A 428 -10.04 13.91 3.50
CA HIS A 428 -8.87 14.39 4.24
C HIS A 428 -8.19 13.31 5.11
N GLN A 429 -8.83 12.14 5.27
CA GLN A 429 -8.33 11.02 6.07
C GLN A 429 -7.57 10.03 5.18
N LYS A 430 -6.39 9.57 5.60
CA LYS A 430 -5.69 8.47 4.93
C LYS A 430 -6.23 7.13 5.43
N ALA A 431 -6.28 6.11 4.58
CA ALA A 431 -6.72 4.78 4.98
C ALA A 431 -6.05 3.67 4.16
N GLY A 432 -6.08 2.46 4.70
CA GLY A 432 -5.70 1.24 4.00
C GLY A 432 -6.58 0.09 4.48
N LEU A 433 -6.82 -0.89 3.61
CA LEU A 433 -7.58 -2.09 3.95
C LEU A 433 -6.61 -3.17 4.44
N TYR A 434 -6.94 -3.78 5.58
CA TYR A 434 -6.17 -4.86 6.16
C TYR A 434 -7.02 -6.11 6.39
N SER A 435 -6.40 -7.29 6.44
CA SER A 435 -7.06 -8.59 6.61
C SER A 435 -6.27 -9.48 7.56
N LEU A 436 -6.95 -10.30 8.35
CA LEU A 436 -6.35 -11.37 9.14
C LEU A 436 -5.71 -12.43 8.24
N ASN A 437 -6.36 -12.77 7.11
CA ASN A 437 -6.00 -13.89 6.25
C ASN A 437 -5.19 -13.49 5.01
N ALA A 438 -4.77 -12.23 4.91
CA ALA A 438 -4.12 -11.65 3.73
C ALA A 438 -4.91 -11.82 2.41
N SER A 439 -6.23 -12.05 2.50
CA SER A 439 -7.15 -12.18 1.37
C SER A 439 -8.44 -11.38 1.61
N LEU A 440 -9.23 -11.20 0.55
CA LEU A 440 -10.58 -10.64 0.60
C LEU A 440 -11.59 -11.69 0.10
N PRO A 441 -12.82 -11.70 0.61
CA PRO A 441 -13.90 -12.54 0.08
C PRO A 441 -14.43 -12.03 -1.27
N PHE A 442 -13.89 -10.91 -1.77
CA PHE A 442 -14.31 -10.24 -2.99
C PHE A 442 -13.21 -10.25 -4.05
N GLU A 443 -13.62 -10.43 -5.30
CA GLU A 443 -12.81 -10.20 -6.47
C GLU A 443 -13.38 -9.04 -7.30
N LYS A 444 -12.56 -8.04 -7.59
CA LYS A 444 -12.96 -6.90 -8.42
C LYS A 444 -12.88 -7.28 -9.91
N LEU A 445 -14.03 -7.37 -10.57
CA LEU A 445 -14.14 -7.71 -11.98
C LEU A 445 -14.12 -6.51 -12.93
N HIS A 446 -14.46 -5.31 -12.43
CA HIS A 446 -14.54 -4.08 -13.22
C HIS A 446 -14.59 -2.82 -12.34
N GLY A 447 -14.36 -1.67 -12.97
CA GLY A 447 -14.66 -0.35 -12.40
C GLY A 447 -13.51 0.32 -11.68
N LYS A 448 -13.82 1.49 -11.11
CA LYS A 448 -12.90 2.31 -10.31
C LYS A 448 -12.35 1.55 -9.09
N GLU A 449 -11.36 2.13 -8.43
CA GLU A 449 -10.91 1.65 -7.12
C GLU A 449 -12.04 1.72 -6.09
N LEU A 450 -12.03 0.77 -5.14
CA LEU A 450 -12.98 0.75 -4.04
C LEU A 450 -12.61 1.84 -3.04
N SER A 451 -13.59 2.64 -2.62
CA SER A 451 -13.42 3.57 -1.50
C SER A 451 -13.65 2.85 -0.15
N TYR A 452 -13.27 3.50 0.95
CA TYR A 452 -13.58 3.03 2.30
C TYR A 452 -15.07 2.73 2.49
N ASN A 453 -15.94 3.67 2.11
CA ASN A 453 -17.39 3.51 2.23
C ASN A 453 -17.93 2.41 1.32
N ASN A 454 -17.33 2.21 0.13
CA ASN A 454 -17.72 1.10 -0.74
C ASN A 454 -17.44 -0.26 -0.09
N ILE A 455 -16.34 -0.38 0.66
CA ILE A 455 -16.00 -1.61 1.36
C ILE A 455 -16.97 -1.86 2.51
N LEU A 456 -17.25 -0.84 3.33
CA LEU A 456 -18.23 -0.95 4.42
C LEU A 456 -19.60 -1.42 3.92
N ASP A 457 -20.12 -0.75 2.89
CA ASP A 457 -21.43 -1.07 2.32
C ASP A 457 -21.42 -2.40 1.56
N ALA A 458 -20.29 -2.81 0.98
CA ALA A 458 -20.16 -4.13 0.36
C ALA A 458 -20.26 -5.27 1.39
N TYR A 459 -19.53 -5.19 2.50
CA TYR A 459 -19.64 -6.18 3.58
C TYR A 459 -21.03 -6.18 4.21
N GLY A 460 -21.60 -4.99 4.46
CA GLY A 460 -22.95 -4.87 5.01
C GLY A 460 -24.03 -5.48 4.11
N SER A 461 -23.99 -5.18 2.81
CA SER A 461 -24.97 -5.70 1.83
C SER A 461 -24.83 -7.20 1.60
N VAL A 462 -23.60 -7.75 1.58
CA VAL A 462 -23.40 -9.20 1.50
C VAL A 462 -23.88 -9.90 2.77
N SER A 463 -23.57 -9.38 3.95
CA SER A 463 -24.10 -9.94 5.20
C SER A 463 -25.63 -9.93 5.21
N ALA A 464 -26.26 -8.85 4.74
CA ALA A 464 -27.71 -8.75 4.68
C ALA A 464 -28.35 -9.73 3.69
N VAL A 465 -27.81 -9.85 2.48
CA VAL A 465 -28.39 -10.74 1.47
C VAL A 465 -28.14 -12.23 1.78
N SER A 466 -27.13 -12.54 2.59
CA SER A 466 -26.78 -13.92 2.98
C SER A 466 -27.75 -14.51 4.00
N ASP A 467 -28.52 -13.68 4.72
CA ASP A 467 -29.57 -14.16 5.64
C ASP A 467 -30.84 -14.64 4.92
N PHE A 468 -30.85 -14.63 3.58
CA PHE A 468 -31.96 -15.13 2.76
C PHE A 468 -31.58 -16.40 2.00
N GLU A 469 -32.41 -17.43 2.12
CA GLU A 469 -32.32 -18.63 1.28
C GLU A 469 -32.89 -18.37 -0.12
N ASP A 470 -34.06 -17.74 -0.23
CA ASP A 470 -34.70 -17.38 -1.50
C ASP A 470 -33.83 -16.43 -2.36
N PRO A 471 -34.01 -16.37 -3.70
CA PRO A 471 -33.38 -15.32 -4.50
C PRO A 471 -33.74 -13.93 -3.96
N ALA A 472 -32.71 -13.21 -3.50
CA ALA A 472 -32.86 -11.98 -2.77
C ALA A 472 -31.94 -10.89 -3.30
N CYS A 473 -32.37 -9.64 -3.08
CA CYS A 473 -31.60 -8.45 -3.36
C CYS A 473 -31.69 -7.50 -2.17
N VAL A 474 -30.54 -6.93 -1.79
CA VAL A 474 -30.46 -5.88 -0.78
C VAL A 474 -29.68 -4.69 -1.33
N ILE A 475 -30.20 -3.48 -1.11
CA ILE A 475 -29.63 -2.22 -1.57
C ILE A 475 -29.21 -1.40 -0.35
N PHE A 476 -27.92 -1.16 -0.21
CA PHE A 476 -27.32 -0.37 0.86
C PHE A 476 -26.97 1.04 0.41
N LYS A 477 -27.04 1.96 1.37
CA LYS A 477 -26.45 3.28 1.26
C LYS A 477 -26.11 3.79 2.66
N HIS A 478 -24.84 4.09 2.89
CA HIS A 478 -24.37 4.59 4.19
C HIS A 478 -24.71 3.62 5.33
N VAL A 479 -24.19 2.39 5.22
CA VAL A 479 -24.18 1.32 6.23
C VAL A 479 -25.54 0.83 6.73
N THR A 480 -26.61 1.12 5.98
CA THR A 480 -27.98 0.66 6.25
C THR A 480 -28.68 0.32 4.93
N PRO A 481 -29.60 -0.67 4.90
CA PRO A 481 -30.41 -0.93 3.72
C PRO A 481 -31.42 0.19 3.48
N CYS A 482 -31.59 0.59 2.22
CA CYS A 482 -32.71 1.43 1.78
C CYS A 482 -33.80 0.62 1.06
N GLY A 483 -33.53 -0.64 0.73
CA GLY A 483 -34.51 -1.58 0.20
C GLY A 483 -33.99 -3.02 0.22
N ALA A 484 -34.86 -3.97 0.53
CA ALA A 484 -34.58 -5.40 0.48
C ALA A 484 -35.82 -6.14 -0.06
N ALA A 485 -35.60 -7.20 -0.82
CA ALA A 485 -36.69 -8.03 -1.34
C ALA A 485 -36.23 -9.44 -1.73
N ARG A 486 -37.21 -10.33 -1.82
CA ARG A 486 -37.11 -11.65 -2.44
C ARG A 486 -37.96 -11.74 -3.71
N GLY A 487 -37.58 -12.64 -4.61
CA GLY A 487 -38.29 -12.92 -5.85
C GLY A 487 -37.98 -14.31 -6.38
N GLU A 488 -38.55 -14.67 -7.52
CA GLU A 488 -38.26 -15.93 -8.22
C GLU A 488 -36.84 -15.93 -8.80
N ASN A 489 -36.30 -14.73 -9.07
CA ASN A 489 -34.95 -14.52 -9.59
C ASN A 489 -34.36 -13.18 -9.11
N ALA A 490 -33.09 -12.96 -9.41
CA ALA A 490 -32.36 -11.75 -8.99
C ALA A 490 -32.93 -10.46 -9.61
N ALA A 491 -33.48 -10.51 -10.83
CA ALA A 491 -34.06 -9.35 -11.50
C ALA A 491 -35.33 -8.88 -10.79
N GLU A 492 -36.23 -9.80 -10.47
CA GLU A 492 -37.47 -9.52 -9.76
C GLU A 492 -37.18 -9.03 -8.33
N ALA A 493 -36.29 -9.70 -7.62
CA ALA A 493 -35.86 -9.28 -6.29
C ALA A 493 -35.26 -7.86 -6.34
N PHE A 494 -34.46 -7.54 -7.36
CA PHE A 494 -33.91 -6.20 -7.54
C PHE A 494 -34.99 -5.13 -7.76
N GLU A 495 -35.93 -5.39 -8.67
CA GLU A 495 -37.00 -4.43 -8.98
C GLU A 495 -37.87 -4.16 -7.75
N LYS A 496 -38.22 -5.21 -7.01
CA LYS A 496 -38.95 -5.11 -5.75
C LYS A 496 -38.15 -4.32 -4.71
N ALA A 497 -36.88 -4.62 -4.49
CA ALA A 497 -36.04 -3.91 -3.53
C ALA A 497 -35.88 -2.42 -3.90
N TRP A 498 -35.70 -2.12 -5.20
CA TRP A 498 -35.59 -0.76 -5.72
C TRP A 498 -36.87 0.05 -5.49
N SER A 499 -38.04 -0.59 -5.54
CA SER A 499 -39.34 0.09 -5.37
C SER A 499 -39.55 0.68 -3.98
N CYS A 500 -38.87 0.17 -2.95
CA CYS A 500 -38.96 0.63 -1.56
C CYS A 500 -38.57 2.11 -1.41
N ASP A 501 -37.37 2.47 -1.86
CA ASP A 501 -36.89 3.86 -1.86
C ASP A 501 -35.98 4.12 -3.08
N PRO A 502 -36.58 4.40 -4.27
CA PRO A 502 -35.82 4.66 -5.49
C PRO A 502 -34.87 5.85 -5.40
N LEU A 503 -35.20 6.84 -4.56
CA LEU A 503 -34.40 8.06 -4.39
C LEU A 503 -33.11 7.75 -3.63
N SER A 504 -33.21 6.99 -2.54
CA SER A 504 -32.04 6.54 -1.79
C SER A 504 -31.24 5.49 -2.56
N ALA A 505 -31.90 4.56 -3.25
CA ALA A 505 -31.24 3.52 -4.05
C ALA A 505 -30.35 4.08 -5.18
N PHE A 506 -30.60 5.32 -5.63
CA PHE A 506 -29.72 6.02 -6.55
C PHE A 506 -28.31 6.18 -5.99
N GLY A 507 -27.33 5.59 -6.68
CA GLY A 507 -25.93 5.54 -6.22
C GLY A 507 -25.69 4.55 -5.07
N GLY A 508 -26.64 3.65 -4.80
CA GLY A 508 -26.50 2.61 -3.80
C GLY A 508 -25.54 1.49 -4.20
N ILE A 509 -25.29 0.61 -3.23
CA ILE A 509 -24.54 -0.63 -3.38
C ILE A 509 -25.53 -1.79 -3.33
N ILE A 510 -25.47 -2.67 -4.33
CA ILE A 510 -26.44 -3.73 -4.53
C ILE A 510 -25.76 -5.07 -4.35
N ALA A 511 -26.34 -5.93 -3.51
CA ALA A 511 -25.94 -7.33 -3.40
C ALA A 511 -27.11 -8.25 -3.72
N VAL A 512 -26.83 -9.31 -4.48
CA VAL A 512 -27.74 -10.43 -4.73
C VAL A 512 -27.10 -11.74 -4.27
N ASN A 513 -27.88 -12.67 -3.74
CA ASN A 513 -27.40 -14.00 -3.30
C ASN A 513 -27.49 -15.07 -4.40
N ARG A 514 -27.83 -14.68 -5.63
CA ARG A 514 -27.88 -15.54 -6.81
C ARG A 514 -27.02 -14.98 -7.93
N LYS A 515 -26.75 -15.82 -8.93
CA LYS A 515 -26.01 -15.43 -10.13
C LYS A 515 -26.68 -14.25 -10.83
N MET A 516 -25.87 -13.28 -11.24
CA MET A 516 -26.31 -12.12 -12.01
C MET A 516 -26.46 -12.48 -13.49
N ASP A 517 -27.72 -12.59 -13.93
CA ASP A 517 -28.06 -12.87 -15.33
C ASP A 517 -28.14 -11.61 -16.21
N SER A 518 -28.29 -11.81 -17.51
CA SER A 518 -28.38 -10.71 -18.48
C SER A 518 -29.63 -9.85 -18.30
N GLY A 519 -30.75 -10.41 -17.82
CA GLY A 519 -32.00 -9.69 -17.58
C GLY A 519 -31.84 -8.67 -16.44
N THR A 520 -31.30 -9.13 -15.32
CA THR A 520 -30.93 -8.33 -14.15
C THR A 520 -29.93 -7.24 -14.56
N ALA A 521 -28.87 -7.61 -15.28
CA ALA A 521 -27.87 -6.67 -15.76
C ALA A 521 -28.45 -5.59 -16.69
N ALA A 522 -29.41 -5.95 -17.54
CA ALA A 522 -30.06 -5.00 -18.45
C ALA A 522 -30.89 -3.98 -17.69
N PHE A 523 -31.58 -4.39 -16.64
CA PHE A 523 -32.28 -3.48 -15.76
C PHE A 523 -31.30 -2.55 -15.03
N LEU A 524 -30.25 -3.11 -14.41
CA LEU A 524 -29.20 -2.35 -13.70
C LEU A 524 -28.43 -1.38 -14.61
N SER A 525 -28.23 -1.73 -15.88
CA SER A 525 -27.54 -0.84 -16.83
C SER A 525 -28.28 0.48 -17.05
N LYS A 526 -29.58 0.56 -16.76
CA LYS A 526 -30.39 1.77 -16.88
C LYS A 526 -30.39 2.64 -15.61
N LYS A 527 -29.84 2.16 -14.49
CA LYS A 527 -29.85 2.84 -13.18
C LYS A 527 -28.48 3.39 -12.81
N PHE A 528 -28.38 4.53 -12.13
CA PHE A 528 -27.10 4.96 -11.57
C PHE A 528 -26.84 4.24 -10.25
N ILE A 529 -25.80 3.41 -10.22
CA ILE A 529 -25.40 2.57 -9.08
C ILE A 529 -23.88 2.63 -8.96
N GLU A 530 -23.36 2.60 -7.74
CA GLU A 530 -21.91 2.67 -7.52
C GLU A 530 -21.23 1.30 -7.63
N LEU A 531 -21.89 0.27 -7.10
CA LEU A 531 -21.32 -1.05 -6.91
C LEU A 531 -22.40 -2.13 -6.98
N VAL A 532 -22.09 -3.23 -7.68
CA VAL A 532 -22.92 -4.44 -7.71
C VAL A 532 -22.10 -5.66 -7.29
N ILE A 533 -22.71 -6.52 -6.47
CA ILE A 533 -22.13 -7.73 -5.89
C ILE A 533 -23.03 -8.93 -6.20
N ALA A 534 -22.42 -10.00 -6.68
CA ALA A 534 -23.08 -11.29 -6.84
C ALA A 534 -22.06 -12.43 -6.63
N PRO A 535 -22.51 -13.64 -6.28
CA PRO A 535 -21.63 -14.82 -6.23
C PRO A 535 -21.05 -15.14 -7.62
N GLU A 536 -21.82 -14.91 -8.68
CA GLU A 536 -21.42 -15.18 -10.06
C GLU A 536 -22.07 -14.20 -11.05
N PHE A 537 -21.50 -14.09 -12.25
CA PHE A 537 -22.01 -13.26 -13.35
C PHE A 537 -22.00 -14.05 -14.66
N ASP A 538 -23.08 -13.95 -15.43
CA ASP A 538 -23.06 -14.36 -16.84
C ASP A 538 -22.09 -13.50 -17.65
N LYS A 539 -21.57 -14.07 -18.75
CA LYS A 539 -20.65 -13.35 -19.65
C LYS A 539 -21.35 -12.13 -20.27
N GLU A 540 -22.61 -12.31 -20.67
CA GLU A 540 -23.47 -11.28 -21.25
C GLU A 540 -23.81 -10.20 -20.22
N ALA A 541 -24.13 -10.60 -18.99
CA ALA A 541 -24.38 -9.70 -17.87
C ALA A 541 -23.16 -8.82 -17.58
N LEU A 542 -21.98 -9.44 -17.48
CA LEU A 542 -20.72 -8.74 -17.21
C LEU A 542 -20.38 -7.78 -18.37
N ALA A 543 -20.54 -8.20 -19.62
CA ALA A 543 -20.30 -7.36 -20.79
C ALA A 543 -21.23 -6.13 -20.79
N LEU A 544 -22.49 -6.29 -20.41
CA LEU A 544 -23.45 -5.20 -20.35
C LEU A 544 -23.13 -4.19 -19.24
N LEU A 545 -22.82 -4.67 -18.04
CA LEU A 545 -22.45 -3.82 -16.90
C LEU A 545 -21.12 -3.10 -17.13
N ARG A 546 -20.15 -3.74 -17.80
CA ARG A 546 -18.85 -3.15 -18.14
C ARG A 546 -18.92 -1.93 -19.05
N LYS A 547 -20.04 -1.72 -19.75
CA LYS A 547 -20.29 -0.48 -20.52
C LYS A 547 -20.29 0.77 -19.63
N LYS A 548 -20.49 0.62 -18.33
CA LYS A 548 -20.34 1.70 -17.34
C LYS A 548 -18.91 1.71 -16.78
N PRO A 549 -18.04 2.64 -17.20
CA PRO A 549 -16.62 2.60 -16.80
C PRO A 549 -16.40 2.79 -15.30
N ASN A 550 -17.33 3.47 -14.62
CA ASN A 550 -17.21 3.78 -13.19
C ASN A 550 -17.84 2.74 -12.26
N LEU A 551 -18.71 1.86 -12.79
CA LEU A 551 -19.42 0.86 -11.99
C LEU A 551 -18.45 -0.18 -11.47
N ARG A 552 -18.37 -0.37 -10.15
CA ARG A 552 -17.62 -1.47 -9.55
C ARG A 552 -18.45 -2.74 -9.61
N ILE A 553 -17.83 -3.82 -10.06
CA ILE A 553 -18.45 -5.15 -10.11
C ILE A 553 -17.60 -6.05 -9.24
N LEU A 554 -18.19 -6.59 -8.18
CA LEU A 554 -17.53 -7.51 -7.26
C LEU A 554 -18.14 -8.89 -7.38
N ARG A 555 -17.29 -9.90 -7.54
CA ARG A 555 -17.66 -11.30 -7.33
C ARG A 555 -17.38 -11.67 -5.88
N TRP A 556 -18.39 -12.17 -5.18
CA TRP A 556 -18.27 -12.69 -3.83
C TRP A 556 -17.97 -14.20 -3.88
N ARG A 557 -16.88 -14.66 -3.26
CA ARG A 557 -16.38 -16.03 -3.42
C ARG A 557 -16.62 -16.93 -2.21
N GLU A 558 -16.56 -16.37 -1.02
CA GLU A 558 -16.60 -17.14 0.24
C GLU A 558 -17.36 -16.35 1.29
N ASP A 559 -18.19 -17.04 2.07
CA ASP A 559 -18.76 -16.45 3.28
C ASP A 559 -17.64 -16.07 4.25
N ALA A 560 -17.78 -14.89 4.88
CA ALA A 560 -16.80 -14.39 5.83
C ALA A 560 -16.70 -15.28 7.09
N GLY A 561 -17.61 -16.25 7.25
CA GLY A 561 -17.64 -17.20 8.34
C GLY A 561 -17.80 -16.53 9.71
N LYS A 562 -17.72 -17.33 10.78
CA LYS A 562 -17.68 -16.78 12.15
C LYS A 562 -16.33 -16.12 12.38
N HIS A 563 -16.34 -14.81 12.61
CA HIS A 563 -15.15 -14.05 12.96
C HIS A 563 -15.43 -13.16 14.20
N PRO A 564 -14.41 -12.85 15.00
CA PRO A 564 -14.54 -11.85 16.05
C PRO A 564 -14.75 -10.46 15.44
N VAL A 565 -15.69 -9.70 16.01
CA VAL A 565 -15.91 -8.29 15.71
C VAL A 565 -15.04 -7.46 16.64
N PHE A 566 -14.22 -6.57 16.06
CA PHE A 566 -13.42 -5.61 16.80
C PHE A 566 -13.97 -4.19 16.56
N LYS A 567 -14.34 -3.49 17.64
CA LYS A 567 -14.74 -2.08 17.58
C LYS A 567 -13.75 -1.24 18.38
N SER A 568 -13.00 -0.38 17.68
CA SER A 568 -12.07 0.55 18.31
C SER A 568 -12.83 1.70 18.99
N LEU A 569 -12.41 2.08 20.19
CA LEU A 569 -12.90 3.25 20.94
C LEU A 569 -11.82 4.35 21.07
N GLY A 570 -10.65 4.14 20.45
CA GLY A 570 -9.43 4.88 20.72
C GLY A 570 -8.27 3.92 20.84
N ALA A 571 -7.60 3.91 22.01
CA ALA A 571 -6.58 2.91 22.33
C ALA A 571 -7.20 1.56 22.74
N GLU A 572 -8.48 1.56 23.10
CA GLU A 572 -9.26 0.43 23.58
C GLU A 572 -10.06 -0.23 22.46
N PHE A 573 -10.38 -1.52 22.66
CA PHE A 573 -11.15 -2.33 21.71
C PHE A 573 -12.24 -3.11 22.43
N LEU A 574 -13.46 -3.06 21.91
CA LEU A 574 -14.51 -4.04 22.23
C LEU A 574 -14.34 -5.24 21.29
N VAL A 575 -14.45 -6.45 21.85
CA VAL A 575 -14.34 -7.70 21.09
C VAL A 575 -15.55 -8.58 21.38
N SER A 576 -16.27 -8.98 20.33
CA SER A 576 -17.45 -9.84 20.43
C SER A 576 -17.49 -10.87 19.33
N GLU A 577 -18.43 -11.82 19.42
CA GLU A 577 -18.82 -12.63 18.27
C GLU A 577 -19.62 -11.79 17.26
N SER A 578 -19.64 -12.24 16.01
CA SER A 578 -20.58 -11.71 15.01
C SER A 578 -22.00 -12.19 15.26
N ASP A 579 -22.98 -11.32 15.01
CA ASP A 579 -24.42 -11.64 15.09
C ASP A 579 -24.87 -12.45 13.86
N ASN A 580 -24.77 -13.77 13.96
CA ASN A 580 -25.05 -14.71 12.87
C ASN A 580 -26.46 -15.33 12.94
N SER A 581 -27.24 -15.06 13.99
CA SER A 581 -28.60 -15.57 14.13
C SER A 581 -29.61 -14.56 13.56
N VAL A 582 -30.74 -15.05 13.05
CA VAL A 582 -31.85 -14.18 12.59
C VAL A 582 -33.06 -14.34 13.50
N LEU A 583 -33.37 -15.57 13.89
CA LEU A 583 -34.39 -15.90 14.88
C LEU A 583 -33.74 -16.74 15.96
N GLY A 584 -34.21 -16.60 17.20
CA GLY A 584 -33.91 -17.54 18.27
C GLY A 584 -34.91 -18.70 18.28
N ASP A 585 -34.85 -19.53 19.31
CA ASP A 585 -35.78 -20.66 19.48
C ASP A 585 -37.20 -20.24 19.86
N LYS A 586 -37.38 -18.99 20.30
CA LYS A 586 -38.65 -18.46 20.79
C LYS A 586 -39.46 -17.81 19.67
N TRP A 587 -40.73 -18.20 19.57
CA TRP A 587 -41.76 -17.54 18.77
C TRP A 587 -43.07 -17.53 19.57
N GLU A 588 -43.36 -16.43 20.26
CA GLU A 588 -44.51 -16.33 21.15
C GLU A 588 -45.52 -15.33 20.60
N THR A 589 -46.70 -15.82 20.21
CA THR A 589 -47.81 -14.97 19.78
C THR A 589 -48.57 -14.45 21.00
N VAL A 590 -48.55 -13.13 21.22
CA VAL A 590 -49.09 -12.49 22.44
C VAL A 590 -50.35 -11.63 22.18
N SER A 591 -50.66 -11.35 20.92
CA SER A 591 -51.88 -10.66 20.49
C SER A 591 -52.36 -11.22 19.15
N GLY A 592 -53.61 -11.73 19.10
CA GLY A 592 -54.26 -12.26 17.90
C GLY A 592 -53.64 -13.55 17.32
N GLU A 593 -54.35 -14.23 16.41
CA GLU A 593 -53.82 -15.40 15.70
C GLU A 593 -53.05 -14.98 14.44
N ILE A 594 -51.84 -15.51 14.26
CA ILE A 594 -50.95 -15.19 13.13
C ILE A 594 -51.15 -16.24 12.03
N THR A 595 -51.50 -15.82 10.81
CA THR A 595 -51.59 -16.74 9.66
C THR A 595 -50.20 -17.13 9.16
N GLU A 596 -50.09 -18.18 8.33
CA GLU A 596 -48.79 -18.54 7.76
C GLU A 596 -48.24 -17.47 6.79
N GLU A 597 -49.10 -16.72 6.08
CA GLU A 597 -48.63 -15.57 5.29
C GLU A 597 -48.06 -14.45 6.17
N GLU A 598 -48.77 -14.10 7.26
CA GLU A 598 -48.30 -13.10 8.22
C GLU A 598 -47.01 -13.54 8.89
N LYS A 599 -46.89 -14.81 9.28
CA LYS A 599 -45.68 -15.38 9.86
C LYS A 599 -44.50 -15.27 8.92
N ALA A 600 -44.67 -15.65 7.65
CA ALA A 600 -43.63 -15.51 6.63
C ALA A 600 -43.23 -14.03 6.43
N ALA A 601 -44.21 -13.11 6.42
CA ALA A 601 -43.96 -11.69 6.28
C ALA A 601 -43.22 -11.09 7.48
N LEU A 602 -43.60 -11.48 8.70
CA LEU A 602 -42.95 -11.07 9.94
C LEU A 602 -41.51 -11.57 9.99
N LYS A 603 -41.26 -12.84 9.63
CA LYS A 603 -39.89 -13.38 9.52
C LYS A 603 -39.06 -12.55 8.55
N PHE A 604 -39.58 -12.26 7.35
CA PHE A 604 -38.89 -11.42 6.38
C PHE A 604 -38.59 -10.01 6.92
N ALA A 605 -39.58 -9.36 7.55
CA ALA A 605 -39.39 -8.03 8.14
C ALA A 605 -38.33 -8.03 9.26
N PHE A 606 -38.31 -9.08 10.09
CA PHE A 606 -37.32 -9.25 11.16
C PHE A 606 -35.92 -9.57 10.62
N THR A 607 -35.82 -10.39 9.58
CA THR A 607 -34.55 -10.60 8.86
C THR A 607 -33.99 -9.28 8.32
N CYS A 608 -34.85 -8.44 7.74
CA CYS A 608 -34.42 -7.14 7.23
C CYS A 608 -34.00 -6.18 8.35
N VAL A 609 -34.74 -6.12 9.47
CA VAL A 609 -34.50 -5.14 10.54
C VAL A 609 -33.17 -5.39 11.27
N LYS A 610 -32.69 -6.65 11.33
CA LYS A 610 -31.35 -7.01 11.81
C LYS A 610 -30.22 -6.20 11.16
N HIS A 611 -30.41 -5.77 9.91
CA HIS A 611 -29.41 -5.04 9.14
C HIS A 611 -29.59 -3.52 9.12
N VAL A 612 -30.66 -3.02 9.76
CA VAL A 612 -30.95 -1.59 9.88
C VAL A 612 -30.20 -1.03 11.09
N ARG A 613 -29.65 0.19 10.97
CA ARG A 613 -29.03 0.87 12.11
C ARG A 613 -30.06 1.15 13.21
N SER A 614 -29.73 0.86 14.46
CA SER A 614 -30.65 0.95 15.59
C SER A 614 -30.93 2.40 16.02
N ASN A 615 -32.13 2.74 16.48
CA ASN A 615 -33.33 1.89 16.54
C ASN A 615 -33.90 1.64 15.13
N GLY A 616 -34.13 0.37 14.78
CA GLY A 616 -34.56 -0.05 13.45
C GLY A 616 -36.04 -0.45 13.39
N ILE A 617 -36.75 0.04 12.36
CA ILE A 617 -38.12 -0.37 12.01
C ILE A 617 -38.19 -0.68 10.52
N VAL A 618 -38.78 -1.83 10.19
CA VAL A 618 -39.05 -2.24 8.80
C VAL A 618 -40.54 -2.50 8.63
N LEU A 619 -41.15 -1.85 7.65
CA LEU A 619 -42.48 -2.16 7.12
C LEU A 619 -42.34 -3.06 5.89
N SER A 620 -43.16 -4.10 5.77
CA SER A 620 -43.07 -5.07 4.68
C SER A 620 -44.41 -5.74 4.36
N ASP A 621 -44.57 -6.23 3.13
CA ASP A 621 -45.62 -7.18 2.72
C ASP A 621 -45.16 -8.64 2.76
N GLY A 622 -43.93 -8.89 3.23
CA GLY A 622 -43.29 -10.20 3.28
C GLY A 622 -42.54 -10.60 2.02
N SER A 623 -42.70 -9.90 0.90
CA SER A 623 -41.89 -10.09 -0.31
C SER A 623 -40.81 -9.02 -0.45
N LYS A 624 -41.07 -7.81 0.06
CA LYS A 624 -40.19 -6.65 -0.01
C LYS A 624 -40.39 -5.70 1.15
N THR A 625 -39.38 -4.88 1.42
CA THR A 625 -39.52 -3.73 2.30
C THR A 625 -40.32 -2.62 1.62
N LEU A 626 -41.14 -1.91 2.38
CA LEU A 626 -42.03 -0.85 1.90
C LEU A 626 -41.75 0.50 2.57
N GLY A 627 -41.10 0.47 3.74
CA GLY A 627 -40.65 1.64 4.47
C GLY A 627 -39.65 1.23 5.54
N ILE A 628 -38.57 2.00 5.70
CA ILE A 628 -37.50 1.70 6.65
C ILE A 628 -37.22 2.96 7.47
N GLY A 629 -37.31 2.82 8.80
CA GLY A 629 -36.89 3.83 9.77
C GLY A 629 -35.60 3.40 10.43
N ALA A 630 -34.52 4.14 10.23
CA ALA A 630 -33.18 3.76 10.63
C ALA A 630 -32.51 4.81 11.54
N GLY A 631 -31.74 4.34 12.52
CA GLY A 631 -30.75 5.13 13.24
C GLY A 631 -31.29 6.15 14.22
N GLN A 632 -32.55 6.04 14.66
CA GLN A 632 -33.15 7.01 15.58
C GLN A 632 -32.86 6.67 17.04
N MET A 633 -32.71 7.72 17.86
CA MET A 633 -32.56 7.61 19.31
C MET A 633 -33.85 7.15 19.98
N SER A 634 -35.00 7.55 19.42
CA SER A 634 -36.33 7.12 19.86
C SER A 634 -36.91 6.10 18.88
N ARG A 635 -37.64 5.10 19.40
CA ARG A 635 -38.22 4.06 18.54
C ARG A 635 -39.47 4.51 17.80
N VAL A 636 -40.32 5.32 18.43
CA VAL A 636 -41.50 5.86 17.77
C VAL A 636 -41.11 6.76 16.60
N ASP A 637 -39.97 7.47 16.69
CA ASP A 637 -39.42 8.23 15.56
C ASP A 637 -39.04 7.33 14.38
N SER A 638 -38.45 6.15 14.64
CA SER A 638 -38.22 5.16 13.58
C SER A 638 -39.54 4.66 12.97
N VAL A 639 -40.60 4.52 13.76
CA VAL A 639 -41.94 4.19 13.23
C VAL A 639 -42.47 5.31 12.34
N PHE A 640 -42.39 6.58 12.78
CA PHE A 640 -42.80 7.74 11.97
C PHE A 640 -42.01 7.82 10.66
N MET A 641 -40.70 7.61 10.69
CA MET A 641 -39.86 7.63 9.48
C MET A 641 -40.20 6.49 8.52
N ALA A 642 -40.42 5.27 9.04
CA ALA A 642 -40.83 4.13 8.23
C ALA A 642 -42.21 4.39 7.59
N GLY A 643 -43.16 4.93 8.35
CA GLY A 643 -44.47 5.35 7.87
C GLY A 643 -44.40 6.44 6.81
N HIS A 644 -43.55 7.45 6.99
CA HIS A 644 -43.31 8.48 5.98
C HIS A 644 -42.75 7.89 4.67
N LYS A 645 -41.73 7.02 4.76
CA LYS A 645 -41.17 6.32 3.58
C LYS A 645 -42.23 5.48 2.88
N TYR A 646 -43.07 4.78 3.63
CA TYR A 646 -44.19 4.04 3.07
C TYR A 646 -45.23 4.93 2.40
N SER A 647 -45.51 6.11 2.95
CA SER A 647 -46.40 7.09 2.30
C SER A 647 -45.84 7.57 0.94
N GLU A 648 -44.52 7.74 0.82
CA GLU A 648 -43.87 8.05 -0.46
C GLU A 648 -43.93 6.87 -1.43
N TYR A 649 -43.77 5.63 -0.94
CA TYR A 649 -43.95 4.41 -1.72
C TYR A 649 -45.35 4.34 -2.33
N LEU A 650 -46.40 4.62 -1.55
CA LEU A 650 -47.80 4.56 -1.99
C LEU A 650 -48.15 5.60 -3.08
N LYS A 651 -47.36 6.67 -3.26
CA LYS A 651 -47.58 7.63 -4.35
C LYS A 651 -47.36 7.01 -5.74
N LYS A 652 -46.61 5.91 -5.82
CA LYS A 652 -46.21 5.27 -7.09
C LYS A 652 -46.57 3.79 -7.17
N ASN A 653 -47.07 3.21 -6.09
CA ASN A 653 -47.35 1.79 -5.98
C ASN A 653 -48.70 1.58 -5.28
N PRO A 654 -49.42 0.50 -5.60
CA PRO A 654 -50.66 0.19 -4.90
C PRO A 654 -50.42 -0.12 -3.43
N LYS A 655 -51.47 0.07 -2.62
CA LYS A 655 -51.49 -0.39 -1.23
C LYS A 655 -51.36 -1.93 -1.22
N PRO A 656 -50.44 -2.50 -0.43
CA PRO A 656 -50.34 -3.95 -0.28
C PRO A 656 -51.55 -4.50 0.46
N GLU A 657 -51.89 -5.76 0.20
CA GLU A 657 -52.94 -6.49 0.92
C GLU A 657 -52.53 -6.78 2.36
N LEU A 658 -51.24 -7.04 2.58
CA LEU A 658 -50.63 -7.30 3.88
C LEU A 658 -49.56 -6.26 4.19
N LEU A 659 -49.59 -5.72 5.41
CA LEU A 659 -48.56 -4.81 5.92
C LEU A 659 -48.18 -5.20 7.34
N VAL A 660 -46.95 -5.67 7.52
CA VAL A 660 -46.39 -6.05 8.82
C VAL A 660 -45.22 -5.16 9.20
N MET A 661 -44.87 -5.15 10.49
CA MET A 661 -43.73 -4.39 11.02
C MET A 661 -42.76 -5.30 11.78
N GLY A 662 -41.46 -5.16 11.50
CA GLY A 662 -40.38 -5.72 12.32
C GLY A 662 -39.65 -4.63 13.09
N SER A 663 -39.36 -4.88 14.37
CA SER A 663 -38.48 -4.04 15.20
C SER A 663 -37.28 -4.82 15.70
N ASP A 664 -36.09 -4.19 15.66
CA ASP A 664 -34.83 -4.80 16.11
C ASP A 664 -34.75 -5.06 17.62
N ALA A 665 -35.60 -4.39 18.41
CA ALA A 665 -35.64 -4.42 19.86
C ALA A 665 -37.08 -4.24 20.39
N PHE A 666 -37.29 -4.31 21.72
CA PHE A 666 -38.61 -4.19 22.34
C PHE A 666 -39.18 -2.75 22.36
N PHE A 667 -40.49 -2.55 22.18
CA PHE A 667 -41.08 -1.21 22.33
C PHE A 667 -41.13 -0.77 23.80
N PRO A 668 -40.66 0.43 24.14
CA PRO A 668 -40.68 0.91 25.52
C PRO A 668 -42.06 1.40 25.99
N PHE A 669 -42.93 1.83 25.07
CA PHE A 669 -44.25 2.40 25.33
C PHE A 669 -45.25 1.98 24.23
N GLU A 670 -46.56 2.15 24.48
CA GLU A 670 -47.62 1.80 23.53
C GLU A 670 -47.70 2.71 22.28
N ASP A 671 -47.07 3.88 22.32
CA ASP A 671 -47.07 4.90 21.25
C ASP A 671 -46.66 4.34 19.88
N ALA A 672 -45.67 3.45 19.84
CA ALA A 672 -45.23 2.79 18.64
C ALA A 672 -46.29 1.86 18.03
N VAL A 673 -47.11 1.21 18.87
CA VAL A 673 -48.21 0.34 18.42
C VAL A 673 -49.38 1.16 17.92
N GLU A 674 -49.71 2.26 18.61
CA GLU A 674 -50.71 3.23 18.16
C GLU A 674 -50.37 3.77 16.76
N GLU A 675 -49.11 4.15 16.55
CA GLU A 675 -48.66 4.66 15.27
C GLU A 675 -48.62 3.57 14.19
N ALA A 676 -48.14 2.36 14.53
CA ALA A 676 -48.20 1.22 13.60
C ALA A 676 -49.64 0.98 13.11
N ARG A 677 -50.63 1.07 14.02
CA ARG A 677 -52.04 0.91 13.67
C ARG A 677 -52.54 2.01 12.74
N ARG A 678 -52.12 3.27 12.94
CA ARG A 678 -52.45 4.42 12.06
C ARG A 678 -51.90 4.24 10.66
N ILE A 679 -50.67 3.72 10.54
CA ILE A 679 -50.05 3.39 9.24
C ILE A 679 -50.81 2.25 8.54
N GLY A 680 -51.51 1.40 9.30
CA GLY A 680 -52.30 0.28 8.80
C GLY A 680 -51.60 -1.06 8.92
N VAL A 681 -50.65 -1.20 9.85
CA VAL A 681 -49.97 -2.45 10.15
C VAL A 681 -50.95 -3.44 10.79
N SER A 682 -50.98 -4.67 10.27
CA SER A 682 -51.82 -5.75 10.80
C SER A 682 -51.12 -6.58 11.87
N ALA A 683 -49.80 -6.78 11.75
CA ALA A 683 -49.01 -7.58 12.67
C ALA A 683 -47.61 -7.00 12.92
N ILE A 684 -47.10 -7.19 14.13
CA ILE A 684 -45.78 -6.72 14.58
C ILE A 684 -44.96 -7.88 15.13
N ILE A 685 -43.66 -7.90 14.83
CA ILE A 685 -42.66 -8.79 15.44
C ILE A 685 -41.59 -7.96 16.14
N GLN A 686 -41.32 -8.32 17.40
CA GLN A 686 -40.30 -7.68 18.23
C GLN A 686 -39.68 -8.70 19.20
N PRO A 687 -38.59 -8.37 19.91
CA PRO A 687 -37.97 -9.30 20.86
C PRO A 687 -38.76 -9.49 22.17
N GLY A 688 -39.39 -8.43 22.68
CA GLY A 688 -39.90 -8.39 24.06
C GLY A 688 -38.77 -8.23 25.11
N GLY A 689 -39.13 -8.32 26.39
CA GLY A 689 -38.25 -8.14 27.53
C GLY A 689 -38.34 -6.75 28.20
N SER A 690 -39.33 -5.92 27.85
CA SER A 690 -39.58 -4.66 28.57
C SER A 690 -40.31 -4.92 29.88
N VAL A 691 -40.01 -4.12 30.91
CA VAL A 691 -40.84 -4.07 32.12
C VAL A 691 -42.29 -3.62 31.84
N ARG A 692 -42.50 -2.97 30.68
CA ARG A 692 -43.81 -2.49 30.18
C ARG A 692 -44.39 -3.34 29.05
N ASP A 693 -43.88 -4.54 28.80
CA ASP A 693 -44.42 -5.40 27.72
C ASP A 693 -45.93 -5.63 27.88
N GLY A 694 -46.44 -5.73 29.13
CA GLY A 694 -47.87 -5.85 29.40
C GLY A 694 -48.70 -4.67 28.85
N GLU A 695 -48.24 -3.43 29.04
CA GLU A 695 -48.91 -2.22 28.53
C GLU A 695 -48.95 -2.24 26.99
N VAL A 696 -47.82 -2.57 26.36
CA VAL A 696 -47.66 -2.63 24.91
C VAL A 696 -48.51 -3.74 24.28
N ILE A 697 -48.56 -4.92 24.90
CA ILE A 697 -49.36 -6.06 24.45
C ILE A 697 -50.86 -5.75 24.58
N GLU A 698 -51.28 -5.14 25.68
CA GLU A 698 -52.67 -4.73 25.86
C GLU A 698 -53.09 -3.66 24.86
N ALA A 699 -52.22 -2.71 24.53
CA ALA A 699 -52.47 -1.75 23.46
C ALA A 699 -52.64 -2.45 22.09
N ALA A 700 -51.77 -3.42 21.78
CA ALA A 700 -51.87 -4.20 20.54
C ALA A 700 -53.21 -4.95 20.45
N LYS A 701 -53.63 -5.62 21.54
CA LYS A 701 -54.93 -6.30 21.60
C LYS A 701 -56.09 -5.32 21.41
N LYS A 702 -56.09 -4.18 22.10
CA LYS A 702 -57.14 -3.14 22.00
C LYS A 702 -57.25 -2.56 20.60
N LEU A 703 -56.12 -2.40 19.90
CA LEU A 703 -56.05 -1.81 18.56
C LEU A 703 -56.26 -2.84 17.44
N GLY A 704 -56.37 -4.13 17.78
CA GLY A 704 -56.47 -5.23 16.82
C GLY A 704 -55.19 -5.47 16.03
N VAL A 705 -54.03 -5.11 16.59
CA VAL A 705 -52.71 -5.38 16.00
C VAL A 705 -52.19 -6.68 16.56
N LYS A 706 -51.86 -7.62 15.68
CA LYS A 706 -51.28 -8.91 16.09
C LYS A 706 -49.82 -8.74 16.49
N MET A 707 -49.32 -9.52 17.43
CA MET A 707 -47.97 -9.34 17.96
C MET A 707 -47.26 -10.66 18.29
N VAL A 708 -45.98 -10.74 17.88
CA VAL A 708 -45.07 -11.86 18.14
C VAL A 708 -43.83 -11.37 18.90
N LEU A 709 -43.42 -12.12 19.93
CA LEU A 709 -42.17 -11.94 20.67
C LEU A 709 -41.14 -13.02 20.33
N THR A 710 -39.90 -12.62 20.01
CA THR A 710 -38.83 -13.55 19.58
C THR A 710 -37.77 -13.84 20.64
N GLY A 711 -37.67 -13.03 21.70
CA GLY A 711 -36.64 -13.16 22.74
C GLY A 711 -35.20 -12.86 22.29
N ILE A 712 -34.97 -12.50 21.03
CA ILE A 712 -33.65 -12.17 20.47
C ILE A 712 -33.62 -10.75 19.94
N ARG A 713 -32.59 -9.98 20.26
CA ARG A 713 -32.44 -8.56 19.89
C ARG A 713 -31.26 -8.37 18.94
N HIS A 714 -31.45 -7.58 17.88
CA HIS A 714 -30.44 -7.34 16.85
C HIS A 714 -30.01 -5.86 16.77
N PHE A 715 -29.37 -5.36 17.84
CA PHE A 715 -28.87 -3.98 17.82
C PHE A 715 -27.64 -3.81 16.93
N LYS A 716 -27.62 -2.72 16.15
CA LYS A 716 -26.55 -2.38 15.21
C LYS A 716 -26.21 -0.89 15.28
N HIS A 717 -25.06 -0.57 15.87
CA HIS A 717 -24.57 0.80 16.14
C HIS A 717 -23.50 1.25 15.19
#